data_AF-A0A1B1C945-F1
#
_entry.id   AF-A0A1B1C945-F1
#
_cell.length_a   1.000
_cell.length_b   1.000
_cell.length_c   1.000
_cell.angle_alpha   90.00
_cell.angle_beta   90.00
_cell.angle_gamma   90.00
#
_symmetry.space_group_name_H-M   'P 1'
#
loop_
_entity.id
_entity.type
_entity.pdbx_description
1 polymer ?
#
loop_
_entity_poly.entity_id
_entity_poly.type
_entity_poly.pdbx_seq_one_letter_code
_entity_poly.pdbx_strand_id
1 'polypeptide(L)'
;MRPQEKSRQAGQTRSRHLRLLVLSLTTLIAISLLSRLPAWSLLELRSFDYLSTVDDPRPPPGGPVIVAIDEPSLADINAQWPWPRSLHAELISQLRAAGARVIGFDIIMAEPSNPDNDVAITKAVGPDTVLAGDETLIETPQASQLIRAAPLPQLTEAGAVTGIASVELSGDGTFRRIPGYEDGFAAMLTKVAGVAPETLPAGRLIQSFGPARSYPTVSYYQALDPKNLLPPDYFKDRIVLVGLSLQNAPAIDKGGVDAFATPYTVHTGKLVSGVEIQATIYDNIRSGLSIAEARLPTVAACILISVLLAATTVWRATGWLTIVTSAAALLAFAAVSAAGMRLAHLFVSPLGPTVAYISVVFGQAAFDFAEERRNKRQITRAFAQYISPDLVKRLSSDPSQLKLGGERRMLSVLFSDVRGFTTIAETLKDDPEQLTGLINRLLTPLSDVVMDHGGTIDKYMGDCIMAFWNAPLDDPEHALHAVKASLAMQAAISNLNRELEREAAARGGKPHVLKMGVGINTGECIVGNMGSTRRFDYSCLGDSVNLASRLEGASKNYGVALLLGEETARLVAGTYTVAELDRIIVKGRTVPSPVYTVVHKAEAEALAAHQAFIAAKYAGTLVPSDPAFDRLAADISELAGYYAIVREALVESGEE
;
A
#
# COMPACT_ATOMS: atom_id res chain seq x y z
N MET A 1 38.40 -1.94 -1.43
CA MET A 1 37.30 -1.02 -1.06
C MET A 1 37.89 0.34 -0.71
N ARG A 2 37.51 1.40 -1.43
CA ARG A 2 38.14 2.72 -1.32
C ARG A 2 37.64 3.48 -0.07
N PRO A 3 38.43 4.41 0.51
CA PRO A 3 38.04 5.18 1.70
C PRO A 3 36.70 5.94 1.57
N GLN A 4 36.34 6.35 0.35
CA GLN A 4 35.08 7.06 0.06
C GLN A 4 33.81 6.19 0.17
N GLU A 5 33.90 4.87 -0.03
CA GLU A 5 32.74 3.97 0.15
C GLU A 5 32.43 3.76 1.64
N LYS A 6 33.46 3.68 2.49
CA LYS A 6 33.29 3.54 3.95
C LYS A 6 32.65 4.77 4.58
N SER A 7 33.00 6.00 4.14
CA SER A 7 32.39 7.22 4.69
C SER A 7 30.92 7.39 4.28
N ARG A 8 30.56 7.00 3.04
CA ARG A 8 29.15 6.98 2.59
C ARG A 8 28.31 5.95 3.32
N GLN A 9 28.81 4.72 3.50
CA GLN A 9 28.13 3.70 4.29
C GLN A 9 27.95 4.15 5.75
N ALA A 10 28.99 4.72 6.38
CA ALA A 10 28.88 5.23 7.75
C ALA A 10 27.82 6.34 7.89
N GLY A 11 27.72 7.25 6.91
CA GLY A 11 26.69 8.30 6.87
C GLY A 11 25.26 7.76 6.74
N GLN A 12 25.03 6.77 5.87
CA GLN A 12 23.74 6.11 5.71
C GLN A 12 23.31 5.35 6.98
N THR A 13 24.25 4.65 7.62
CA THR A 13 23.99 3.91 8.85
C THR A 13 23.63 4.87 10.00
N ARG A 14 24.35 5.98 10.14
CA ARG A 14 24.07 7.02 11.16
C ARG A 14 22.71 7.69 10.96
N SER A 15 22.30 7.94 9.71
CA SER A 15 20.96 8.45 9.37
C SER A 15 19.85 7.46 9.75
N ARG A 16 20.05 6.15 9.55
CA ARG A 16 19.09 5.11 9.96
C ARG A 16 18.88 5.08 11.47
N HIS A 17 19.96 5.08 12.26
CA HIS A 17 19.84 5.04 13.72
C HIS A 17 19.11 6.25 14.29
N LEU A 18 19.36 7.46 13.74
CA LEU A 18 18.64 8.66 14.13
C LEU A 18 17.14 8.55 13.78
N ARG A 19 16.81 8.07 12.57
CA ARG A 19 15.41 7.79 12.16
C ARG A 19 14.71 6.83 13.12
N LEU A 20 15.37 5.72 13.46
CA LEU A 20 14.83 4.72 14.39
C LEU A 20 14.60 5.29 15.79
N LEU A 21 15.53 6.10 16.30
CA LEU A 21 15.39 6.74 17.60
C LEU A 21 14.20 7.70 17.63
N VAL A 22 14.08 8.56 16.61
CA VAL A 22 12.95 9.49 16.48
C VAL A 22 11.64 8.71 16.36
N LEU A 23 11.58 7.69 15.51
CA LEU A 23 10.39 6.86 15.31
C LEU A 23 9.98 6.11 16.59
N SER A 24 10.95 5.62 17.35
CA SER A 24 10.70 4.96 18.64
C SER A 24 10.11 5.93 19.66
N LEU A 25 10.67 7.13 19.77
CA LEU A 25 10.17 8.16 20.69
C LEU A 25 8.78 8.65 20.30
N THR A 26 8.54 8.91 19.02
CA THR A 26 7.21 9.33 18.54
C THR A 26 6.16 8.24 18.73
N THR A 27 6.53 6.97 18.53
CA THR A 27 5.63 5.83 18.77
C THR A 27 5.25 5.74 20.24
N LEU A 28 6.20 5.89 21.17
CA LEU A 28 5.92 5.88 22.61
C LEU A 28 4.96 7.01 23.02
N ILE A 29 5.18 8.22 22.51
CA ILE A 29 4.31 9.37 22.77
C ILE A 29 2.91 9.13 22.18
N ALA A 30 2.83 8.66 20.94
CA ALA A 30 1.57 8.40 20.26
C ALA A 30 0.73 7.35 20.99
N ILE A 31 1.35 6.25 21.45
CA ILE A 31 0.65 5.20 22.20
C ILE A 31 0.22 5.70 23.57
N SER A 32 1.04 6.51 24.25
CA SER A 32 0.64 7.13 25.51
C SER A 32 -0.55 8.09 25.36
N LEU A 33 -0.74 8.70 24.19
CA LEU A 33 -1.91 9.53 23.89
C LEU A 33 -3.12 8.67 23.53
N LEU A 34 -2.94 7.66 22.67
CA LEU A 34 -3.98 6.73 22.26
C LEU A 34 -4.56 5.95 23.44
N SER A 35 -3.72 5.54 24.41
CA SER A 35 -4.15 4.78 25.59
C SER A 35 -5.08 5.57 26.53
N ARG A 36 -5.25 6.88 26.32
CA ARG A 36 -6.20 7.72 27.08
C ARG A 36 -7.60 7.76 26.46
N LEU A 37 -7.77 7.22 25.25
CA LEU A 37 -9.06 7.21 24.57
C LEU A 37 -9.95 6.06 25.10
N PRO A 38 -11.26 6.27 25.31
CA PRO A 38 -12.19 5.21 25.73
C PRO A 38 -12.24 4.02 24.76
N ALA A 39 -12.03 4.27 23.47
CA ALA A 39 -11.97 3.20 22.47
C ALA A 39 -10.78 2.26 22.68
N TRP A 40 -9.67 2.74 23.26
CA TRP A 40 -8.50 1.92 23.53
C TRP A 40 -8.79 0.87 24.60
N SER A 41 -9.39 1.28 25.73
CA SER A 41 -9.72 0.34 26.81
C SER A 41 -10.72 -0.74 26.36
N LEU A 42 -11.68 -0.40 25.49
CA LEU A 42 -12.58 -1.39 24.88
C LEU A 42 -11.83 -2.42 24.03
N LEU A 43 -10.81 -2.01 23.26
CA LEU A 43 -9.99 -2.93 22.48
C LEU A 43 -9.12 -3.82 23.38
N GLU A 44 -8.62 -3.29 24.50
CA GLU A 44 -7.89 -4.09 25.49
C GLU A 44 -8.81 -5.15 26.13
N LEU A 45 -10.02 -4.78 26.52
CA LEU A 45 -11.02 -5.72 27.05
C LEU A 45 -11.45 -6.77 26.02
N ARG A 46 -11.55 -6.40 24.75
CA ARG A 46 -11.77 -7.41 23.69
C ARG A 46 -10.60 -8.37 23.56
N SER A 47 -9.35 -7.89 23.67
CA SER A 47 -8.20 -8.79 23.67
C SER A 47 -8.21 -9.73 24.86
N PHE A 48 -8.68 -9.26 26.03
CA PHE A 48 -8.92 -10.10 27.20
C PHE A 48 -9.96 -11.18 26.91
N ASP A 49 -11.07 -10.86 26.22
CA ASP A 49 -12.11 -11.85 25.89
C ASP A 49 -11.58 -13.00 25.04
N TYR A 50 -10.85 -12.67 23.97
CA TYR A 50 -10.24 -13.69 23.11
C TYR A 50 -9.25 -14.54 23.89
N LEU A 51 -8.35 -13.91 24.66
CA LEU A 51 -7.37 -14.66 25.44
C LEU A 51 -8.02 -15.53 26.51
N SER A 52 -9.14 -15.09 27.09
CA SER A 52 -9.87 -15.82 28.14
C SER A 52 -10.47 -17.13 27.65
N THR A 53 -10.65 -17.29 26.33
CA THR A 53 -11.32 -18.45 25.72
C THR A 53 -10.37 -19.41 24.99
N VAL A 54 -9.07 -19.08 24.85
CA VAL A 54 -8.11 -19.85 24.04
C VAL A 54 -7.97 -21.33 24.42
N ASP A 55 -7.98 -21.63 25.72
CA ASP A 55 -7.76 -22.96 26.31
C ASP A 55 -9.00 -23.51 27.05
N ASP A 56 -10.14 -22.85 26.90
CA ASP A 56 -11.45 -23.25 27.44
C ASP A 56 -11.43 -23.69 28.93
N PRO A 57 -11.08 -22.79 29.87
CA PRO A 57 -11.04 -23.11 31.30
C PRO A 57 -12.39 -23.62 31.81
N ARG A 58 -12.35 -24.74 32.54
CA ARG A 58 -13.54 -25.36 33.16
C ARG A 58 -13.74 -24.86 34.59
N PRO A 59 -14.98 -24.86 35.10
CA PRO A 59 -15.24 -24.56 36.50
C PRO A 59 -14.43 -25.47 37.43
N PRO A 60 -13.83 -24.94 38.51
CA PRO A 60 -13.05 -25.74 39.44
C PRO A 60 -13.90 -26.84 40.12
N PRO A 61 -13.31 -28.01 40.43
CA PRO A 61 -14.03 -29.07 41.13
C PRO A 61 -14.55 -28.59 42.49
N GLY A 62 -15.66 -29.17 42.93
CA GLY A 62 -16.34 -28.73 44.15
C GLY A 62 -17.07 -27.39 44.05
N GLY A 63 -17.26 -26.86 42.83
CA GLY A 63 -18.03 -25.63 42.59
C GLY A 63 -19.53 -25.74 42.92
N PRO A 64 -20.28 -24.66 42.78
CA PRO A 64 -21.73 -24.68 43.00
C PRO A 64 -22.45 -25.60 42.00
N VAL A 65 -23.63 -26.07 42.40
CA VAL A 65 -24.60 -26.75 41.54
C VAL A 65 -25.75 -25.80 41.29
N ILE A 66 -26.14 -25.64 40.03
CA ILE A 66 -27.25 -24.78 39.65
C ILE A 66 -28.54 -25.61 39.64
N VAL A 67 -29.55 -25.12 40.34
CA VAL A 67 -30.95 -25.55 40.24
C VAL A 67 -31.66 -24.53 39.36
N ALA A 68 -31.81 -24.88 38.09
CA ALA A 68 -32.29 -23.98 37.05
C ALA A 68 -33.83 -23.93 37.03
N ILE A 69 -34.37 -22.72 37.12
CA ILE A 69 -35.72 -22.43 36.66
C ILE A 69 -35.64 -22.34 35.13
N ASP A 70 -35.87 -23.48 34.49
CA ASP A 70 -35.70 -23.68 33.06
C ASP A 70 -37.01 -24.11 32.38
N GLU A 71 -37.00 -24.21 31.05
CA GLU A 71 -38.17 -24.58 30.27
C GLU A 71 -38.80 -25.92 30.69
N PRO A 72 -38.03 -27.00 30.98
CA PRO A 72 -38.58 -28.23 31.56
C PRO A 72 -39.33 -28.00 32.86
N SER A 73 -38.77 -27.20 33.79
CA SER A 73 -39.42 -26.92 35.07
C SER A 73 -40.69 -26.08 34.92
N LEU A 74 -40.70 -25.11 34.00
CA LEU A 74 -41.89 -24.32 33.65
C LEU A 74 -42.99 -25.18 33.05
N ALA A 75 -42.63 -26.20 32.26
CA ALA A 75 -43.57 -27.14 31.68
C ALA A 75 -44.14 -28.14 32.72
N ASP A 76 -43.29 -28.64 33.63
CA ASP A 76 -43.64 -29.69 34.59
C ASP A 76 -44.48 -29.16 35.77
N ILE A 77 -44.08 -28.04 36.36
CA ILE A 77 -44.70 -27.49 37.59
C ILE A 77 -46.11 -26.92 37.30
N ASN A 78 -46.46 -26.73 36.02
CA ASN A 78 -47.78 -26.32 35.55
C ASN A 78 -48.37 -25.12 36.32
N ALA A 79 -47.51 -24.16 36.68
CA ALA A 79 -47.84 -22.92 37.37
C ALA A 79 -47.19 -21.73 36.65
N GLN A 80 -47.88 -20.60 36.62
CA GLN A 80 -47.35 -19.38 36.01
C GLN A 80 -46.19 -18.82 36.86
N TRP A 81 -45.10 -18.46 36.20
CA TRP A 81 -43.99 -17.74 36.82
C TRP A 81 -44.36 -16.26 37.05
N PRO A 82 -44.00 -15.62 38.19
CA PRO A 82 -43.28 -16.16 39.35
C PRO A 82 -44.08 -17.17 40.19
N TRP A 83 -43.41 -18.24 40.64
CA TRP A 83 -44.04 -19.31 41.43
C TRP A 83 -44.32 -18.91 42.89
N PRO A 84 -45.28 -19.57 43.58
CA PRO A 84 -45.60 -19.28 44.97
C PRO A 84 -44.43 -19.61 45.91
N ARG A 85 -44.19 -18.75 46.92
CA ARG A 85 -43.07 -18.93 47.88
C ARG A 85 -43.16 -20.21 48.71
N SER A 86 -44.33 -20.81 48.85
CA SER A 86 -44.49 -22.15 49.44
C SER A 86 -43.74 -23.23 48.65
N LEU A 87 -43.67 -23.13 47.32
CA LEU A 87 -42.87 -24.03 46.48
C LEU A 87 -41.36 -23.83 46.68
N HIS A 88 -40.92 -22.59 46.91
CA HIS A 88 -39.53 -22.31 47.28
C HIS A 88 -39.20 -22.83 48.69
N ALA A 89 -40.15 -22.74 49.63
CA ALA A 89 -40.02 -23.31 50.97
C ALA A 89 -39.87 -24.84 50.94
N GLU A 90 -40.64 -25.51 50.09
CA GLU A 90 -40.52 -26.95 49.84
C GLU A 90 -39.14 -27.29 49.24
N LEU A 91 -38.70 -26.55 48.22
CA LEU A 91 -37.38 -26.76 47.63
C LEU A 91 -36.26 -26.63 48.67
N ILE A 92 -36.28 -25.58 49.51
CA ILE A 92 -35.29 -25.40 50.59
C ILE A 92 -35.26 -26.64 51.50
N SER A 93 -36.44 -27.14 51.88
CA SER A 93 -36.57 -28.31 52.75
C SER A 93 -35.99 -29.57 52.10
N GLN A 94 -36.24 -29.78 50.81
CA GLN A 94 -35.74 -30.93 50.05
C GLN A 94 -34.22 -30.87 49.83
N LEU A 95 -33.69 -29.70 49.44
CA LEU A 95 -32.25 -29.49 49.28
C LEU A 95 -31.50 -29.70 50.61
N ARG A 96 -32.04 -29.16 51.72
CA ARG A 96 -31.46 -29.37 53.05
C ARG A 96 -31.51 -30.84 53.46
N ALA A 97 -32.63 -31.53 53.22
CA ALA A 97 -32.75 -32.97 53.47
C ALA A 97 -31.80 -33.82 52.59
N ALA A 98 -31.48 -33.33 51.39
CA ALA A 98 -30.51 -33.93 50.47
C ALA A 98 -29.04 -33.57 50.80
N GLY A 99 -28.81 -32.81 51.87
CA GLY A 99 -27.48 -32.48 52.39
C GLY A 99 -26.82 -31.25 51.79
N ALA A 100 -27.57 -30.35 51.14
CA ALA A 100 -27.04 -29.06 50.68
C ALA A 100 -26.43 -28.27 51.86
N ARG A 101 -25.24 -27.73 51.66
CA ARG A 101 -24.50 -26.97 52.69
C ARG A 101 -24.97 -25.53 52.80
N VAL A 102 -25.16 -24.88 51.65
CA VAL A 102 -25.64 -23.50 51.53
C VAL A 102 -26.59 -23.44 50.33
N ILE A 103 -27.71 -22.74 50.50
CA ILE A 103 -28.73 -22.60 49.48
C ILE A 103 -28.85 -21.11 49.13
N GLY A 104 -28.42 -20.73 47.94
CA GLY A 104 -28.56 -19.38 47.40
C GLY A 104 -29.76 -19.29 46.49
N PHE A 105 -30.64 -18.31 46.71
CA PHE A 105 -31.74 -17.96 45.81
C PHE A 105 -31.43 -16.65 45.08
N ASP A 106 -31.15 -16.76 43.78
CA ASP A 106 -31.04 -15.66 42.85
C ASP A 106 -32.44 -15.23 42.35
N ILE A 107 -33.29 -14.88 43.31
CA ILE A 107 -34.66 -14.41 43.11
C ILE A 107 -34.92 -13.29 44.12
N ILE A 108 -35.29 -12.11 43.63
CA ILE A 108 -35.55 -10.95 44.50
C ILE A 108 -36.93 -11.10 45.16
N MET A 109 -36.96 -11.16 46.48
CA MET A 109 -38.19 -11.30 47.28
C MET A 109 -38.45 -10.04 48.14
N ALA A 110 -38.46 -8.86 47.51
CA ALA A 110 -38.54 -7.58 48.19
C ALA A 110 -39.97 -7.13 48.57
N GLU A 111 -40.98 -7.64 47.87
CA GLU A 111 -42.38 -7.25 48.08
C GLU A 111 -43.20 -8.36 48.79
N PRO A 112 -44.19 -8.03 49.64
CA PRO A 112 -45.10 -9.01 50.21
C PRO A 112 -45.86 -9.79 49.13
N SER A 113 -46.09 -11.09 49.34
CA SER A 113 -46.89 -11.91 48.42
C SER A 113 -48.22 -12.32 49.07
N ASN A 114 -48.63 -13.57 48.92
CA ASN A 114 -49.70 -14.15 49.73
C ASN A 114 -49.17 -14.42 51.16
N PRO A 115 -49.89 -14.03 52.23
CA PRO A 115 -49.44 -14.23 53.61
C PRO A 115 -49.07 -15.68 53.97
N ASP A 116 -49.83 -16.68 53.48
CA ASP A 116 -49.54 -18.09 53.75
C ASP A 116 -48.24 -18.54 53.08
N ASN A 117 -47.97 -18.05 51.87
CA ASN A 117 -46.73 -18.31 51.14
C ASN A 117 -45.53 -17.63 51.82
N ASP A 118 -45.71 -16.41 52.30
CA ASP A 118 -44.69 -15.66 53.04
C ASP A 118 -44.35 -16.35 54.35
N VAL A 119 -45.35 -16.84 55.08
CA VAL A 119 -45.15 -17.63 56.30
C VAL A 119 -44.45 -18.96 55.99
N ALA A 120 -44.81 -19.63 54.90
CA ALA A 120 -44.20 -20.90 54.51
C ALA A 120 -42.69 -20.75 54.27
N ILE A 121 -42.27 -19.77 53.47
CA ILE A 121 -40.85 -19.55 53.19
C ILE A 121 -40.09 -19.01 54.41
N THR A 122 -40.71 -18.15 55.22
CA THR A 122 -40.11 -17.63 56.46
C THR A 122 -39.75 -18.76 57.42
N LYS A 123 -40.56 -19.83 57.47
CA LYS A 123 -40.27 -21.03 58.28
C LYS A 123 -39.17 -21.92 57.69
N ALA A 124 -38.93 -21.86 56.39
CA ALA A 124 -37.99 -22.74 55.70
C ALA A 124 -36.57 -22.16 55.61
N VAL A 125 -36.43 -20.85 55.49
CA VAL A 125 -35.13 -20.16 55.43
C VAL A 125 -34.38 -20.27 56.77
N GLY A 126 -33.07 -20.04 56.72
CA GLY A 126 -32.19 -20.07 57.89
C GLY A 126 -30.81 -19.49 57.57
N PRO A 127 -29.83 -19.61 58.50
CA PRO A 127 -28.48 -19.07 58.33
C PRO A 127 -27.69 -19.72 57.19
N ASP A 128 -28.13 -20.88 56.71
CA ASP A 128 -27.63 -21.59 55.53
C ASP A 128 -28.21 -21.07 54.21
N THR A 129 -29.15 -20.12 54.26
CA THR A 129 -29.87 -19.59 53.10
C THR A 129 -29.40 -18.17 52.77
N VAL A 130 -29.00 -17.94 51.52
CA VAL A 130 -28.67 -16.61 50.99
C VAL A 130 -29.75 -16.17 50.00
N LEU A 131 -30.34 -15.00 50.19
CA LEU A 131 -31.38 -14.44 49.32
C LEU A 131 -30.81 -13.25 48.54
N ALA A 132 -31.11 -13.19 47.24
CA ALA A 132 -30.72 -12.08 46.39
C ALA A 132 -31.48 -10.81 46.75
N GLY A 133 -30.71 -9.73 46.94
CA GLY A 133 -31.18 -8.36 46.82
C GLY A 133 -30.69 -7.75 45.52
N ASP A 134 -31.24 -6.60 45.18
CA ASP A 134 -30.85 -5.83 44.01
C ASP A 134 -30.48 -4.40 44.40
N GLU A 135 -29.55 -3.81 43.68
CA GLU A 135 -29.12 -2.43 43.83
C GLU A 135 -29.04 -1.80 42.45
N THR A 136 -29.94 -0.86 42.18
CA THR A 136 -30.03 -0.18 40.89
C THR A 136 -29.75 1.31 41.07
N LEU A 137 -28.93 1.85 40.16
CA LEU A 137 -28.70 3.28 40.06
C LEU A 137 -29.71 3.87 39.08
N ILE A 138 -30.66 4.66 39.58
CA ILE A 138 -31.57 5.44 38.75
C ILE A 138 -30.95 6.81 38.54
N GLU A 139 -30.47 7.04 37.32
CA GLU A 139 -30.02 8.35 36.88
C GLU A 139 -31.23 9.17 36.42
N THR A 140 -31.58 10.20 37.19
CA THR A 140 -32.53 11.24 36.76
C THR A 140 -31.75 12.47 36.31
N PRO A 141 -32.32 13.34 35.45
CA PRO A 141 -31.67 14.59 35.04
C PRO A 141 -31.27 15.51 36.21
N GLN A 142 -31.87 15.32 37.39
CA GLN A 142 -31.67 16.13 38.59
C GLN A 142 -30.77 15.47 39.64
N ALA A 143 -30.69 14.14 39.69
CA ALA A 143 -29.87 13.39 40.65
C ALA A 143 -29.71 11.92 40.25
N SER A 144 -28.61 11.30 40.66
CA SER A 144 -28.47 9.84 40.71
C SER A 144 -28.97 9.33 42.07
N GLN A 145 -29.95 8.43 42.05
CA GLN A 145 -30.47 7.78 43.25
C GLN A 145 -30.19 6.28 43.19
N LEU A 146 -29.56 5.76 44.24
CA LEU A 146 -29.30 4.35 44.40
C LEU A 146 -30.46 3.72 45.15
N ILE A 147 -31.17 2.78 44.52
CA ILE A 147 -32.31 2.07 45.08
C ILE A 147 -31.88 0.63 45.36
N ARG A 148 -31.94 0.25 46.62
CA ARG A 148 -31.60 -1.09 47.08
C ARG A 148 -32.86 -1.85 47.48
N ALA A 149 -33.20 -2.88 46.73
CA ALA A 149 -34.28 -3.81 47.03
C ALA A 149 -33.74 -5.00 47.82
N ALA A 150 -33.94 -5.00 49.13
CA ALA A 150 -33.61 -6.13 50.00
C ALA A 150 -34.79 -7.11 50.10
N PRO A 151 -34.54 -8.41 50.40
CA PRO A 151 -35.60 -9.35 50.77
C PRO A 151 -36.45 -8.85 51.94
N LEU A 152 -37.67 -9.35 52.05
CA LEU A 152 -38.58 -9.00 53.15
C LEU A 152 -37.91 -9.12 54.53
N PRO A 153 -38.08 -8.14 55.44
CA PRO A 153 -37.44 -8.14 56.76
C PRO A 153 -37.67 -9.44 57.56
N GLN A 154 -38.88 -9.99 57.51
CA GLN A 154 -39.23 -11.25 58.18
C GLN A 154 -38.35 -12.44 57.75
N LEU A 155 -37.84 -12.46 56.52
CA LEU A 155 -36.95 -13.52 56.03
C LEU A 155 -35.56 -13.38 56.64
N THR A 156 -35.06 -12.14 56.72
CA THR A 156 -33.76 -11.85 57.37
C THR A 156 -33.81 -12.05 58.88
N GLU A 157 -34.93 -11.71 59.52
CA GLU A 157 -35.18 -11.98 60.95
C GLU A 157 -35.26 -13.48 61.25
N ALA A 158 -35.75 -14.29 60.31
CA ALA A 158 -35.71 -15.75 60.37
C ALA A 158 -34.31 -16.37 60.14
N GLY A 159 -33.29 -15.52 59.92
CA GLY A 159 -31.89 -15.92 59.81
C GLY A 159 -31.37 -16.01 58.38
N ALA A 160 -32.16 -15.71 57.36
CA ALA A 160 -31.67 -15.64 55.98
C ALA A 160 -30.66 -14.51 55.81
N VAL A 161 -29.63 -14.75 55.01
CA VAL A 161 -28.59 -13.78 54.70
C VAL A 161 -28.92 -13.08 53.38
N THR A 162 -28.84 -11.76 53.34
CA THR A 162 -29.04 -11.00 52.10
C THR A 162 -27.71 -10.78 51.39
N GLY A 163 -27.68 -10.91 50.07
CA GLY A 163 -26.56 -10.44 49.26
C GLY A 163 -26.99 -9.85 47.91
N ILE A 164 -26.29 -8.83 47.44
CA ILE A 164 -26.63 -8.09 46.22
C ILE A 164 -26.22 -8.86 44.96
N ALA A 165 -27.20 -9.24 44.14
CA ALA A 165 -27.00 -10.01 42.92
C ALA A 165 -26.73 -9.16 41.68
N SER A 166 -26.82 -7.83 41.79
CA SER A 166 -26.52 -6.91 40.70
C SER A 166 -25.08 -7.05 40.22
N VAL A 167 -24.88 -7.05 38.90
CA VAL A 167 -23.58 -7.19 38.27
C VAL A 167 -23.19 -5.92 37.51
N GLU A 168 -21.90 -5.61 37.53
CA GLU A 168 -21.34 -4.50 36.77
C GLU A 168 -20.97 -4.96 35.35
N LEU A 169 -21.59 -4.33 34.35
CA LEU A 169 -21.27 -4.56 32.94
C LEU A 169 -20.25 -3.55 32.45
N SER A 170 -19.37 -4.00 31.55
CA SER A 170 -18.46 -3.09 30.83
C SER A 170 -19.26 -2.17 29.90
N GLY A 171 -18.64 -1.10 29.39
CA GLY A 171 -19.31 -0.14 28.48
C GLY A 171 -19.87 -0.73 27.19
N ASP A 172 -19.51 -1.96 26.83
CA ASP A 172 -20.06 -2.74 25.72
C ASP A 172 -21.08 -3.81 26.14
N GLY A 173 -21.57 -3.77 27.38
CA GLY A 173 -22.59 -4.68 27.91
C GLY A 173 -22.08 -6.07 28.30
N THR A 174 -20.77 -6.33 28.25
CA THR A 174 -20.19 -7.63 28.59
C THR A 174 -19.73 -7.68 30.05
N PHE A 175 -20.08 -8.75 30.73
CA PHE A 175 -19.67 -9.04 32.10
C PHE A 175 -18.22 -9.53 32.14
N ARG A 176 -17.36 -8.81 32.88
CA ARG A 176 -15.92 -9.11 32.96
C ARG A 176 -15.31 -8.92 34.34
N ARG A 177 -16.02 -8.33 35.30
CA ARG A 177 -15.45 -7.87 36.58
C ARG A 177 -16.20 -8.43 37.76
N ILE A 178 -15.47 -8.68 38.83
CA ILE A 178 -16.07 -8.98 40.13
C ILE A 178 -16.72 -7.70 40.66
N PRO A 179 -18.02 -7.73 41.01
CA PRO A 179 -18.72 -6.55 41.53
C PRO A 179 -18.02 -5.92 42.73
N GLY A 180 -18.14 -4.61 42.89
CA GLY A 180 -17.51 -3.85 43.97
C GLY A 180 -18.14 -4.03 45.35
N TYR A 181 -19.27 -4.75 45.46
CA TYR A 181 -20.05 -4.88 46.69
C TYR A 181 -19.41 -5.87 47.69
N GLU A 182 -19.12 -5.41 48.90
CA GLU A 182 -18.64 -6.30 49.98
C GLU A 182 -19.71 -7.32 50.42
N ASP A 183 -20.97 -6.94 50.25
CA ASP A 183 -22.17 -7.73 50.53
C ASP A 183 -22.82 -8.27 49.24
N GLY A 184 -22.03 -8.47 48.18
CA GLY A 184 -22.48 -9.13 46.96
C GLY A 184 -22.97 -10.56 47.22
N PHE A 185 -23.94 -11.03 46.44
CA PHE A 185 -24.60 -12.33 46.60
C PHE A 185 -23.60 -13.50 46.65
N ALA A 186 -22.72 -13.59 45.65
CA ALA A 186 -21.62 -14.56 45.63
C ALA A 186 -20.64 -14.42 46.81
N ALA A 187 -20.35 -13.18 47.26
CA ALA A 187 -19.48 -12.95 48.42
C ALA A 187 -20.14 -13.48 49.71
N MET A 188 -21.43 -13.20 49.91
CA MET A 188 -22.20 -13.70 51.05
C MET A 188 -22.32 -15.22 51.04
N LEU A 189 -22.45 -15.85 49.86
CA LEU A 189 -22.37 -17.30 49.71
C LEU A 189 -21.02 -17.86 50.19
N THR A 190 -19.89 -17.22 49.86
CA THR A 190 -18.57 -17.66 50.37
C THR A 190 -18.47 -17.50 51.89
N LYS A 191 -19.06 -16.44 52.45
CA LYS A 191 -19.08 -16.17 53.89
C LYS A 191 -19.89 -17.21 54.65
N VAL A 192 -21.11 -17.50 54.20
CA VAL A 192 -21.97 -18.53 54.80
C VAL A 192 -21.35 -19.93 54.63
N ALA A 193 -20.72 -20.19 53.49
CA ALA A 193 -19.97 -21.42 53.26
C ALA A 193 -18.65 -21.52 54.04
N GLY A 194 -18.26 -20.50 54.81
CA GLY A 194 -17.00 -20.50 55.58
C GLY A 194 -15.74 -20.62 54.72
N VAL A 195 -15.80 -20.14 53.48
CA VAL A 195 -14.68 -20.13 52.51
C VAL A 195 -14.38 -18.72 51.97
N ALA A 196 -14.90 -17.69 52.62
CA ALA A 196 -14.64 -16.31 52.24
C ALA A 196 -13.15 -15.96 52.40
N PRO A 197 -12.54 -15.27 51.42
CA PRO A 197 -11.19 -14.76 51.56
C PRO A 197 -11.15 -13.60 52.57
N GLU A 198 -9.94 -13.29 53.08
CA GLU A 198 -9.73 -12.14 53.99
C GLU A 198 -10.09 -10.80 53.34
N THR A 199 -9.84 -10.67 52.03
CA THR A 199 -10.15 -9.47 51.25
C THR A 199 -10.81 -9.85 49.94
N LEU A 200 -11.89 -9.14 49.59
CA LEU A 200 -12.60 -9.39 48.34
C LEU A 200 -11.83 -8.77 47.15
N PRO A 201 -11.68 -9.51 46.04
CA PRO A 201 -11.03 -9.02 44.83
C PRO A 201 -11.92 -8.06 44.00
N ALA A 202 -12.49 -7.05 44.65
CA ALA A 202 -13.40 -6.08 44.03
C ALA A 202 -12.79 -5.40 42.80
N GLY A 203 -13.55 -5.31 41.71
CA GLY A 203 -13.15 -4.66 40.46
C GLY A 203 -12.13 -5.42 39.62
N ARG A 204 -11.59 -6.57 40.09
CA ARG A 204 -10.68 -7.40 39.30
C ARG A 204 -11.42 -8.10 38.16
N LEU A 205 -10.69 -8.41 37.09
CA LEU A 205 -11.23 -9.16 35.97
C LEU A 205 -11.55 -10.59 36.40
N ILE A 206 -12.58 -11.17 35.79
CA ILE A 206 -13.06 -12.50 36.13
C ILE A 206 -12.46 -13.56 35.21
N GLN A 207 -12.03 -14.67 35.79
CA GLN A 207 -11.78 -15.88 35.03
C GLN A 207 -13.14 -16.44 34.59
N SER A 208 -13.44 -16.37 33.29
CA SER A 208 -14.66 -16.96 32.72
C SER A 208 -14.51 -18.46 32.55
N PHE A 209 -15.60 -19.22 32.67
CA PHE A 209 -15.58 -20.68 32.53
C PHE A 209 -16.57 -21.14 31.47
N GLY A 210 -16.05 -21.63 30.35
CA GLY A 210 -16.83 -22.20 29.24
C GLY A 210 -18.01 -21.34 28.73
N PRO A 211 -18.77 -21.87 27.76
CA PRO A 211 -20.04 -21.28 27.35
C PRO A 211 -21.15 -21.53 28.41
N ALA A 212 -22.36 -21.03 28.17
CA ALA A 212 -23.51 -21.30 29.04
C ALA A 212 -23.70 -22.80 29.31
N ARG A 213 -24.18 -23.15 30.51
CA ARG A 213 -24.31 -24.51 31.05
C ARG A 213 -22.96 -25.22 31.25
N SER A 214 -21.92 -24.49 31.65
CA SER A 214 -20.62 -25.05 32.05
C SER A 214 -20.62 -25.60 33.47
N TYR A 215 -21.48 -25.05 34.33
CA TYR A 215 -21.70 -25.55 35.68
C TYR A 215 -22.67 -26.75 35.72
N PRO A 216 -22.47 -27.72 36.63
CA PRO A 216 -23.45 -28.78 36.85
C PRO A 216 -24.82 -28.17 37.13
N THR A 217 -25.80 -28.47 36.27
CA THR A 217 -27.13 -27.90 36.34
C THR A 217 -28.18 -28.99 36.35
N VAL A 218 -29.15 -28.88 37.25
CA VAL A 218 -30.37 -29.70 37.29
C VAL A 218 -31.59 -28.79 37.20
N SER A 219 -32.68 -29.29 36.66
CA SER A 219 -33.93 -28.53 36.57
C SER A 219 -34.58 -28.42 37.95
N TYR A 220 -35.26 -27.30 38.23
CA TYR A 220 -35.94 -27.03 39.50
C TYR A 220 -36.87 -28.17 39.92
N TYR A 221 -37.67 -28.71 38.99
CA TYR A 221 -38.59 -29.81 39.31
C TYR A 221 -37.87 -31.07 39.80
N GLN A 222 -36.66 -31.34 39.30
CA GLN A 222 -35.84 -32.48 39.75
C GLN A 222 -35.31 -32.27 41.18
N ALA A 223 -35.07 -31.03 41.56
CA ALA A 223 -34.61 -30.68 42.90
C ALA A 223 -35.73 -30.66 43.96
N LEU A 224 -37.01 -30.67 43.54
CA LEU A 224 -38.15 -30.89 44.44
C LEU A 224 -38.28 -32.35 44.88
N ASP A 225 -37.83 -33.30 44.05
CA ASP A 225 -37.79 -34.73 44.40
C ASP A 225 -36.41 -35.35 44.11
N PRO A 226 -35.36 -34.92 44.84
CA PRO A 226 -33.99 -35.32 44.55
C PRO A 226 -33.74 -36.80 44.81
N LYS A 227 -34.55 -37.46 45.65
CA LYS A 227 -34.38 -38.87 46.00
C LYS A 227 -34.73 -39.81 44.84
N ASN A 228 -35.73 -39.43 44.04
CA ASN A 228 -36.20 -40.25 42.93
C ASN A 228 -35.63 -39.81 41.57
N LEU A 229 -35.34 -38.50 41.40
CA LEU A 229 -34.98 -37.93 40.10
C LEU A 229 -33.48 -37.67 39.92
N LEU A 230 -32.67 -37.72 40.98
CA LEU A 230 -31.24 -37.44 40.93
C LEU A 230 -30.41 -38.58 41.55
N PRO A 231 -29.11 -38.68 41.22
CA PRO A 231 -28.21 -39.64 41.87
C PRO A 231 -28.16 -39.44 43.40
N PRO A 232 -27.94 -40.51 44.20
CA PRO A 232 -27.73 -40.39 45.64
C PRO A 232 -26.59 -39.42 45.96
N ASP A 233 -26.71 -38.68 47.07
CA ASP A 233 -25.73 -37.71 47.57
C ASP A 233 -25.39 -36.56 46.58
N TYR A 234 -26.21 -36.30 45.55
CA TYR A 234 -25.92 -35.28 44.53
C TYR A 234 -25.71 -33.87 45.11
N PHE A 235 -26.48 -33.49 46.13
CA PHE A 235 -26.39 -32.18 46.79
C PHE A 235 -25.54 -32.19 48.08
N LYS A 236 -25.00 -33.34 48.47
CA LYS A 236 -24.31 -33.50 49.76
C LYS A 236 -23.08 -32.60 49.84
N ASP A 237 -23.05 -31.76 50.87
CA ASP A 237 -22.00 -30.76 51.15
C ASP A 237 -21.79 -29.74 50.01
N ARG A 238 -22.76 -29.60 49.09
CA ARG A 238 -22.68 -28.69 47.94
C ARG A 238 -23.26 -27.32 48.26
N ILE A 239 -22.75 -26.32 47.55
CA ILE A 239 -23.40 -25.03 47.41
C ILE A 239 -24.42 -25.14 46.28
N VAL A 240 -25.67 -24.80 46.56
CA VAL A 240 -26.77 -24.88 45.59
C VAL A 240 -27.23 -23.47 45.27
N LEU A 241 -27.25 -23.14 43.97
CA LEU A 241 -27.72 -21.86 43.48
C LEU A 241 -29.01 -22.05 42.69
N VAL A 242 -30.08 -21.41 43.12
CA VAL A 242 -31.41 -21.50 42.52
C VAL A 242 -31.68 -20.19 41.77
N GLY A 243 -31.99 -20.25 40.48
CA GLY A 243 -32.25 -19.04 39.69
C GLY A 243 -32.71 -19.31 38.27
N LEU A 244 -33.07 -18.25 37.56
CA LEU A 244 -33.57 -18.33 36.18
C LEU A 244 -32.45 -18.75 35.22
N SER A 245 -32.70 -19.76 34.38
CA SER A 245 -31.71 -20.23 33.38
C SER A 245 -32.40 -20.77 32.13
N LEU A 246 -33.00 -19.85 31.37
CA LEU A 246 -33.71 -20.12 30.12
C LEU A 246 -32.73 -20.19 28.94
N GLN A 247 -32.82 -21.25 28.14
CA GLN A 247 -32.00 -21.42 26.94
C GLN A 247 -32.59 -20.69 25.72
N ASN A 248 -33.91 -20.50 25.69
CA ASN A 248 -34.66 -19.86 24.61
C ASN A 248 -34.94 -18.37 24.85
N ALA A 249 -34.24 -17.73 25.79
CA ALA A 249 -34.32 -16.28 25.98
C ALA A 249 -34.01 -15.56 24.64
N PRO A 250 -34.79 -14.54 24.26
CA PRO A 250 -34.67 -13.95 22.92
C PRO A 250 -33.26 -13.36 22.74
N ALA A 251 -32.79 -13.42 21.49
CA ALA A 251 -31.45 -12.99 21.09
C ALA A 251 -31.15 -11.54 21.53
N ILE A 252 -29.86 -11.17 21.43
CA ILE A 252 -29.21 -9.94 21.94
C ILE A 252 -30.00 -8.65 21.65
N ASP A 253 -30.87 -8.64 20.64
CA ASP A 253 -31.74 -7.55 20.23
C ASP A 253 -32.97 -7.30 21.13
N LYS A 254 -33.34 -8.24 22.03
CA LYS A 254 -34.54 -8.11 22.88
C LYS A 254 -34.31 -8.22 24.39
N GLY A 255 -33.06 -8.35 24.85
CA GLY A 255 -32.71 -8.38 26.27
C GLY A 255 -33.47 -9.48 27.03
N GLY A 256 -32.94 -10.70 27.04
CA GLY A 256 -33.46 -11.76 27.91
C GLY A 256 -33.46 -11.30 29.37
N VAL A 257 -34.54 -11.57 30.09
CA VAL A 257 -34.61 -11.37 31.54
C VAL A 257 -33.48 -12.18 32.17
N ASP A 258 -32.56 -11.49 32.86
CA ASP A 258 -31.45 -12.10 33.61
C ASP A 258 -30.44 -12.94 32.78
N ALA A 259 -30.02 -12.44 31.61
CA ALA A 259 -29.00 -13.06 30.76
C ALA A 259 -27.92 -12.05 30.31
N PHE A 260 -26.65 -12.45 30.40
CA PHE A 260 -25.50 -11.56 30.25
C PHE A 260 -24.50 -12.05 29.19
N ALA A 261 -23.88 -11.10 28.48
CA ALA A 261 -22.77 -11.40 27.59
C ALA A 261 -21.48 -11.64 28.40
N THR A 262 -20.69 -12.63 27.99
CA THR A 262 -19.41 -12.99 28.61
C THR A 262 -18.32 -13.07 27.53
N PRO A 263 -17.04 -13.25 27.90
CA PRO A 263 -15.96 -13.51 26.93
C PRO A 263 -16.28 -14.62 25.91
N TYR A 264 -17.10 -15.61 26.26
CA TYR A 264 -17.50 -16.70 25.37
C TYR A 264 -18.59 -16.31 24.36
N THR A 265 -19.33 -15.22 24.61
CA THR A 265 -20.37 -14.72 23.70
C THR A 265 -19.77 -14.32 22.34
N VAL A 266 -18.51 -13.88 22.29
CA VAL A 266 -17.83 -13.51 21.04
C VAL A 266 -17.71 -14.67 20.04
N HIS A 267 -17.66 -15.91 20.54
CA HIS A 267 -17.54 -17.12 19.72
C HIS A 267 -18.86 -17.87 19.59
N THR A 268 -19.67 -17.88 20.64
CA THR A 268 -20.90 -18.71 20.69
C THR A 268 -22.15 -17.96 20.29
N GLY A 269 -22.16 -16.62 20.38
CA GLY A 269 -23.36 -15.80 20.21
C GLY A 269 -24.44 -16.03 21.27
N LYS A 270 -24.16 -16.81 22.32
CA LYS A 270 -25.10 -17.13 23.40
C LYS A 270 -24.80 -16.32 24.66
N LEU A 271 -25.86 -15.94 25.36
CA LEU A 271 -25.80 -15.29 26.67
C LEU A 271 -25.74 -16.35 27.79
N VAL A 272 -25.24 -15.96 28.95
CA VAL A 272 -25.13 -16.78 30.16
C VAL A 272 -26.13 -16.28 31.20
N SER A 273 -26.85 -17.17 31.86
CA SER A 273 -27.87 -16.81 32.88
C SER A 273 -27.27 -16.17 34.13
N GLY A 274 -27.98 -15.24 34.77
CA GLY A 274 -27.55 -14.57 36.00
C GLY A 274 -27.07 -15.51 37.10
N VAL A 275 -27.80 -16.59 37.35
CA VAL A 275 -27.41 -17.62 38.33
C VAL A 275 -26.06 -18.27 38.03
N GLU A 276 -25.70 -18.42 36.75
CA GLU A 276 -24.40 -18.96 36.31
C GLU A 276 -23.30 -17.90 36.37
N ILE A 277 -23.65 -16.62 36.19
CA ILE A 277 -22.74 -15.50 36.49
C ILE A 277 -22.40 -15.49 38.00
N GLN A 278 -23.39 -15.63 38.88
CA GLN A 278 -23.18 -15.71 40.33
C GLN A 278 -22.32 -16.93 40.70
N ALA A 279 -22.53 -18.08 40.06
CA ALA A 279 -21.68 -19.26 40.21
C ALA A 279 -20.21 -18.97 39.83
N THR A 280 -20.01 -18.26 38.71
CA THR A 280 -18.69 -17.86 38.22
C THR A 280 -17.99 -16.90 39.18
N ILE A 281 -18.72 -15.91 39.72
CA ILE A 281 -18.20 -14.97 40.74
C ILE A 281 -17.80 -15.73 42.01
N TYR A 282 -18.67 -16.62 42.48
CA TYR A 282 -18.41 -17.44 43.68
C TYR A 282 -17.10 -18.24 43.55
N ASP A 283 -16.90 -18.93 42.42
CA ASP A 283 -15.67 -19.70 42.18
C ASP A 283 -14.43 -18.81 42.06
N ASN A 284 -14.56 -17.63 41.45
CA ASN A 284 -13.45 -16.68 41.37
C ASN A 284 -13.02 -16.16 42.74
N ILE A 285 -13.98 -15.93 43.64
CA ILE A 285 -13.73 -15.49 45.02
C ILE A 285 -13.13 -16.63 45.84
N ARG A 286 -13.77 -17.81 45.88
CA ARG A 286 -13.32 -18.92 46.75
C ARG A 286 -11.98 -19.52 46.33
N SER A 287 -11.71 -19.57 45.03
CA SER A 287 -10.50 -20.21 44.48
C SER A 287 -9.41 -19.21 44.13
N GLY A 288 -9.63 -17.91 44.37
CA GLY A 288 -8.63 -16.87 44.10
C GLY A 288 -8.28 -16.72 42.62
N LEU A 289 -9.22 -17.02 41.71
CA LEU A 289 -8.96 -17.09 40.25
C LEU A 289 -9.04 -15.73 39.55
N SER A 290 -9.47 -14.69 40.27
CA SER A 290 -9.61 -13.33 39.74
C SER A 290 -8.31 -12.79 39.15
N ILE A 291 -8.41 -12.10 38.01
CA ILE A 291 -7.29 -11.63 37.22
C ILE A 291 -7.05 -10.14 37.52
N ALA A 292 -5.85 -9.79 37.97
CA ALA A 292 -5.41 -8.41 38.15
C ALA A 292 -5.11 -7.78 36.80
N GLU A 293 -5.42 -6.50 36.65
CA GLU A 293 -4.87 -5.70 35.56
C GLU A 293 -3.48 -5.21 35.91
N ALA A 294 -2.59 -5.23 34.92
CA ALA A 294 -1.25 -4.71 35.07
C ALA A 294 -1.25 -3.20 35.36
N ARG A 295 -0.45 -2.80 36.35
CA ARG A 295 -0.26 -1.38 36.67
C ARG A 295 0.49 -0.68 35.54
N LEU A 296 0.27 0.63 35.42
CA LEU A 296 0.90 1.49 34.42
C LEU A 296 2.42 1.27 34.22
N PRO A 297 3.28 1.13 35.26
CA PRO A 297 4.71 0.88 35.03
C PRO A 297 5.01 -0.44 34.32
N THR A 298 4.24 -1.50 34.61
CA THR A 298 4.39 -2.80 33.94
C THR A 298 3.99 -2.70 32.48
N VAL A 299 2.86 -2.05 32.19
CA VAL A 299 2.38 -1.81 30.81
C VAL A 299 3.41 -0.98 30.03
N ALA A 300 3.90 0.11 30.61
CA ALA A 300 4.92 0.96 30.00
C ALA A 300 6.23 0.21 29.72
N ALA A 301 6.66 -0.67 30.64
CA ALA A 301 7.84 -1.50 30.44
C ALA A 301 7.65 -2.50 29.28
N CYS A 302 6.50 -3.15 29.18
CA CYS A 302 6.20 -4.06 28.05
C CYS A 302 6.20 -3.32 26.71
N ILE A 303 5.60 -2.12 26.64
CA ILE A 303 5.63 -1.28 25.44
C ILE A 303 7.07 -0.89 25.11
N LEU A 304 7.87 -0.44 26.07
CA LEU A 304 9.26 -0.07 25.85
C LEU A 304 10.08 -1.26 25.32
N ILE A 305 9.93 -2.44 25.92
CA ILE A 305 10.59 -3.67 25.46
C ILE A 305 10.19 -3.98 24.01
N SER A 306 8.92 -3.85 23.66
CA SER A 306 8.45 -4.10 22.28
C SER A 306 9.03 -3.11 21.27
N VAL A 307 9.18 -1.83 21.64
CA VAL A 307 9.82 -0.81 20.80
C VAL A 307 11.29 -1.10 20.59
N LEU A 308 12.01 -1.49 21.66
CA LEU A 308 13.42 -1.87 21.58
C LEU A 308 13.61 -3.14 20.73
N LEU A 309 12.72 -4.13 20.88
CA LEU A 309 12.71 -5.34 20.07
C LEU A 309 12.47 -5.00 18.59
N ALA A 310 11.48 -4.16 18.29
CA ALA A 310 11.20 -3.69 16.93
C ALA A 310 12.41 -2.98 16.32
N ALA A 311 12.99 -2.02 17.05
CA ALA A 311 14.18 -1.28 16.61
C ALA A 311 15.37 -2.21 16.34
N THR A 312 15.53 -3.27 17.14
CA THR A 312 16.55 -4.31 16.93
C THR A 312 16.26 -5.13 15.67
N THR A 313 15.00 -5.54 15.45
CA THR A 313 14.57 -6.28 14.26
C THR A 313 14.90 -5.54 12.97
N VAL A 314 14.68 -4.21 12.93
CA VAL A 314 14.93 -3.39 11.74
C VAL A 314 16.25 -2.60 11.79
N TRP A 315 17.15 -2.96 12.71
CA TRP A 315 18.39 -2.21 12.97
C TRP A 315 19.30 -2.14 11.75
N ARG A 316 19.42 -3.24 11.01
CA ARG A 316 20.33 -3.35 9.84
C ARG A 316 19.64 -3.13 8.51
N ALA A 317 18.55 -3.85 8.26
CA ALA A 317 17.82 -3.82 6.99
C ALA A 317 16.38 -4.25 7.20
N THR A 318 15.52 -3.96 6.21
CA THR A 318 14.16 -4.51 6.10
C THR A 318 14.12 -5.52 4.96
N GLY A 319 13.52 -6.69 5.20
CA GLY A 319 13.43 -7.76 4.21
C GLY A 319 12.48 -8.88 4.64
N TRP A 320 12.50 -10.02 3.95
CA TRP A 320 11.60 -11.14 4.27
C TRP A 320 11.79 -11.68 5.69
N LEU A 321 13.02 -11.68 6.20
CA LEU A 321 13.33 -12.12 7.56
C LEU A 321 12.64 -11.23 8.61
N THR A 322 12.49 -9.93 8.33
CA THR A 322 11.75 -8.98 9.18
C THR A 322 10.30 -9.40 9.34
N ILE A 323 9.67 -9.94 8.29
CA ILE A 323 8.28 -10.41 8.34
C ILE A 323 8.17 -11.61 9.28
N VAL A 324 9.07 -12.59 9.14
CA VAL A 324 9.10 -13.80 9.96
C VAL A 324 9.33 -13.47 11.43
N THR A 325 10.34 -12.64 11.73
CA THR A 325 10.62 -12.22 13.13
C THR A 325 9.50 -11.37 13.70
N SER A 326 8.83 -10.55 12.88
CA SER A 326 7.67 -9.76 13.31
C SER A 326 6.48 -10.66 13.64
N ALA A 327 6.16 -11.64 12.79
CA ALA A 327 5.11 -12.60 13.07
C ALA A 327 5.41 -13.38 14.38
N ALA A 328 6.65 -13.83 14.57
CA ALA A 328 7.08 -14.49 15.79
C ALA A 328 6.95 -13.59 17.02
N ALA A 329 7.34 -12.30 16.93
CA ALA A 329 7.21 -11.35 18.03
C ALA A 329 5.74 -11.09 18.42
N LEU A 330 4.84 -10.94 17.43
CA LEU A 330 3.42 -10.72 17.68
C LEU A 330 2.76 -11.93 18.36
N LEU A 331 3.08 -13.14 17.90
CA LEU A 331 2.65 -14.38 18.56
C LEU A 331 3.21 -14.47 19.99
N ALA A 332 4.47 -14.09 20.19
CA ALA A 332 5.08 -14.07 21.51
C ALA A 332 4.38 -13.09 22.48
N PHE A 333 3.97 -11.89 22.03
CA PHE A 333 3.24 -10.96 22.88
C PHE A 333 1.88 -11.51 23.33
N ALA A 334 1.12 -12.12 22.41
CA ALA A 334 -0.14 -12.77 22.75
C ALA A 334 0.07 -13.95 23.70
N ALA A 335 1.10 -14.79 23.46
CA ALA A 335 1.43 -15.94 24.30
C ALA A 335 1.87 -15.52 25.71
N VAL A 336 2.70 -14.48 25.84
CA VAL A 336 3.12 -13.94 27.15
C VAL A 336 1.94 -13.36 27.92
N SER A 337 1.03 -12.65 27.24
CA SER A 337 -0.20 -12.14 27.86
C SER A 337 -1.10 -13.28 28.36
N ALA A 338 -1.33 -14.30 27.53
CA ALA A 338 -2.10 -15.49 27.89
C ALA A 338 -1.45 -16.24 29.07
N ALA A 339 -0.14 -16.45 29.04
CA ALA A 339 0.60 -17.12 30.11
C ALA A 339 0.56 -16.32 31.42
N GLY A 340 0.70 -14.98 31.38
CA GLY A 340 0.57 -14.12 32.54
C GLY A 340 -0.81 -14.21 33.19
N MET A 341 -1.86 -14.26 32.36
CA MET A 341 -3.23 -14.43 32.82
C MET A 341 -3.47 -15.80 33.47
N ARG A 342 -2.93 -16.87 32.89
CA ARG A 342 -3.14 -18.25 33.34
C ARG A 342 -2.29 -18.64 34.55
N LEU A 343 -1.02 -18.23 34.58
CA LEU A 343 -0.05 -18.66 35.58
C LEU A 343 0.09 -17.66 36.74
N ALA A 344 -0.07 -16.36 36.47
CA ALA A 344 0.15 -15.30 37.45
C ALA A 344 -1.12 -14.52 37.80
N HIS A 345 -2.28 -14.88 37.22
CA HIS A 345 -3.54 -14.13 37.35
C HIS A 345 -3.35 -12.63 37.10
N LEU A 346 -2.51 -12.28 36.12
CA LEU A 346 -2.16 -10.91 35.76
C LEU A 346 -2.36 -10.71 34.26
N PHE A 347 -3.31 -9.84 33.91
CA PHE A 347 -3.56 -9.44 32.54
C PHE A 347 -2.73 -8.22 32.16
N VAL A 348 -1.89 -8.39 31.15
CA VAL A 348 -1.19 -7.30 30.45
C VAL A 348 -1.68 -7.33 29.01
N SER A 349 -2.37 -6.29 28.56
CA SER A 349 -2.89 -6.24 27.20
C SER A 349 -1.75 -6.37 26.16
N PRO A 350 -1.85 -7.29 25.18
CA PRO A 350 -0.87 -7.40 24.11
C PRO A 350 -1.02 -6.28 23.06
N LEU A 351 -2.11 -5.49 23.13
CA LEU A 351 -2.44 -4.46 22.14
C LEU A 351 -1.37 -3.36 22.08
N GLY A 352 -1.00 -2.79 23.23
CA GLY A 352 0.03 -1.75 23.31
C GLY A 352 1.36 -2.19 22.69
N PRO A 353 1.98 -3.29 23.16
CA PRO A 353 3.19 -3.85 22.57
C PRO A 353 3.07 -4.15 21.07
N THR A 354 1.92 -4.68 20.63
CA THR A 354 1.67 -5.02 19.22
C THR A 354 1.65 -3.77 18.33
N VAL A 355 0.87 -2.75 18.71
CA VAL A 355 0.77 -1.49 17.97
C VAL A 355 2.11 -0.76 17.95
N ALA A 356 2.84 -0.76 19.07
CA ALA A 356 4.17 -0.16 19.16
C ALA A 356 5.17 -0.83 18.21
N TYR A 357 5.22 -2.15 18.26
CA TYR A 357 6.13 -2.94 17.44
C TYR A 357 5.84 -2.72 15.95
N ILE A 358 4.57 -2.84 15.54
CA ILE A 358 4.14 -2.65 14.15
C ILE A 358 4.46 -1.23 13.67
N SER A 359 4.22 -0.20 14.49
CA SER A 359 4.46 1.20 14.11
C SER A 359 5.93 1.47 13.81
N VAL A 360 6.85 0.93 14.61
CA VAL A 360 8.30 1.07 14.40
C VAL A 360 8.76 0.29 13.16
N VAL A 361 8.35 -0.97 13.02
CA VAL A 361 8.75 -1.81 11.87
C VAL A 361 8.21 -1.23 10.57
N PHE A 362 6.92 -0.88 10.53
CA PHE A 362 6.27 -0.30 9.36
C PHE A 362 6.86 1.08 9.01
N GLY A 363 7.05 1.95 10.00
CA GLY A 363 7.64 3.26 9.78
C GLY A 363 9.05 3.17 9.19
N GLN A 364 9.89 2.26 9.68
CA GLN A 364 11.21 2.04 9.10
C GLN A 364 11.15 1.44 7.69
N ALA A 365 10.26 0.47 7.44
CA ALA A 365 10.07 -0.11 6.11
C ALA A 365 9.61 0.95 5.08
N ALA A 366 8.73 1.87 5.49
CA ALA A 366 8.28 2.97 4.64
C ALA A 366 9.45 3.92 4.28
N PHE A 367 10.33 4.22 5.24
CA PHE A 367 11.54 5.01 4.98
C PHE A 367 12.50 4.31 4.02
N ASP A 368 12.74 3.02 4.20
CA ASP A 368 13.62 2.21 3.35
C ASP A 368 13.07 2.17 1.91
N PHE A 369 11.76 1.92 1.75
CA PHE A 369 11.09 1.92 0.45
C PHE A 369 11.16 3.29 -0.24
N ALA A 370 10.95 4.38 0.49
CA ALA A 370 11.04 5.74 -0.05
C ALA A 370 12.45 6.08 -0.53
N GLU A 371 13.48 5.64 0.19
CA GLU A 371 14.89 5.83 -0.16
C GLU A 371 15.25 5.03 -1.43
N GLU A 372 14.82 3.77 -1.51
CA GLU A 372 15.04 2.93 -2.68
C GLU A 372 14.33 3.46 -3.94
N ARG A 373 13.10 3.97 -3.78
CA ARG A 373 12.34 4.65 -4.85
C ARG A 373 13.07 5.91 -5.35
N ARG A 374 13.65 6.70 -4.44
CA ARG A 374 14.43 7.90 -4.80
C ARG A 374 15.69 7.54 -5.57
N ASN A 375 16.45 6.55 -5.11
CA ASN A 375 17.66 6.07 -5.79
C ASN A 375 17.34 5.56 -7.21
N LYS A 376 16.30 4.74 -7.36
CA LYS A 376 15.88 4.24 -8.68
C LYS A 376 15.50 5.37 -9.63
N ARG A 377 14.77 6.39 -9.14
CA ARG A 377 14.41 7.58 -9.93
C ARG A 377 15.65 8.41 -10.32
N GLN A 378 16.60 8.58 -9.42
CA GLN A 378 17.83 9.32 -9.70
C GLN A 378 18.68 8.62 -10.75
N ILE A 379 18.83 7.30 -10.66
CA ILE A 379 19.51 6.48 -11.68
C ILE A 379 18.80 6.63 -13.02
N THR A 380 17.49 6.45 -13.06
CA THR A 380 16.70 6.58 -14.31
C THR A 380 16.86 7.96 -14.94
N ARG A 381 16.83 9.04 -14.14
CA ARG A 381 17.06 10.41 -14.63
C ARG A 381 18.46 10.63 -15.18
N ALA A 382 19.48 10.05 -14.55
CA ALA A 382 20.85 10.13 -15.04
C ALA A 382 21.00 9.39 -16.38
N PHE A 383 20.38 8.22 -16.54
CA PHE A 383 20.39 7.47 -17.81
C PHE A 383 19.62 8.19 -18.93
N ALA A 384 18.56 8.93 -18.60
CA ALA A 384 17.78 9.71 -19.57
C ALA A 384 18.55 10.89 -20.20
N GLN A 385 19.71 11.27 -19.65
CA GLN A 385 20.58 12.29 -20.26
C GLN A 385 21.44 11.74 -21.39
N TYR A 386 21.55 10.40 -21.51
CA TYR A 386 22.40 9.74 -22.50
C TYR A 386 21.60 8.95 -23.53
N ILE A 387 20.31 8.73 -23.27
CA ILE A 387 19.42 7.86 -24.04
C ILE A 387 18.01 8.46 -24.02
N SER A 388 17.26 8.36 -25.12
CA SER A 388 15.87 8.85 -25.17
C SER A 388 15.01 8.26 -24.03
N PRO A 389 14.08 9.03 -23.43
CA PRO A 389 13.27 8.58 -22.30
C PRO A 389 12.54 7.25 -22.55
N ASP A 390 12.10 7.02 -23.79
CA ASP A 390 11.40 5.80 -24.18
C ASP A 390 12.32 4.58 -24.22
N LEU A 391 13.57 4.74 -24.66
CA LEU A 391 14.54 3.65 -24.64
C LEU A 391 14.99 3.34 -23.19
N VAL A 392 15.14 4.34 -22.32
CA VAL A 392 15.40 4.11 -20.88
C VAL A 392 14.25 3.33 -20.22
N LYS A 393 12.99 3.68 -20.53
CA LYS A 393 11.81 2.97 -20.01
C LYS A 393 11.79 1.52 -20.47
N ARG A 394 12.08 1.26 -21.75
CA ARG A 394 12.15 -0.08 -22.34
C ARG A 394 13.29 -0.91 -21.77
N LEU A 395 14.49 -0.33 -21.62
CA LEU A 395 15.65 -0.98 -21.01
C LEU A 395 15.44 -1.27 -19.52
N SER A 396 14.71 -0.40 -18.80
CA SER A 396 14.33 -0.65 -17.41
C SER A 396 13.30 -1.78 -17.28
N SER A 397 12.47 -2.03 -18.29
CA SER A 397 11.51 -3.14 -18.28
C SER A 397 12.12 -4.45 -18.75
N ASP A 398 13.06 -4.42 -19.69
CA ASP A 398 13.74 -5.60 -20.22
C ASP A 398 15.25 -5.35 -20.40
N PRO A 399 16.06 -5.59 -19.35
CA PRO A 399 17.51 -5.43 -19.42
C PRO A 399 18.21 -6.38 -20.40
N SER A 400 17.53 -7.43 -20.87
CA SER A 400 18.13 -8.45 -21.73
C SER A 400 18.40 -7.97 -23.16
N GLN A 401 17.81 -6.83 -23.55
CA GLN A 401 18.03 -6.15 -24.83
C GLN A 401 19.39 -5.43 -24.93
N LEU A 402 20.17 -5.35 -23.83
CA LEU A 402 21.56 -4.84 -23.80
C LEU A 402 22.61 -5.87 -24.26
N LYS A 403 22.30 -6.66 -25.29
CA LYS A 403 23.25 -7.62 -25.87
C LYS A 403 23.71 -7.14 -27.24
N LEU A 404 24.97 -7.43 -27.57
CA LEU A 404 25.49 -7.24 -28.94
C LEU A 404 24.64 -8.03 -29.93
N GLY A 405 24.38 -7.41 -31.07
CA GLY A 405 23.48 -7.94 -32.09
C GLY A 405 22.55 -6.86 -32.60
N GLY A 406 22.00 -7.10 -33.78
CA GLY A 406 21.02 -6.22 -34.39
C GLY A 406 20.00 -7.01 -35.18
N GLU A 407 18.88 -6.37 -35.44
CA GLU A 407 17.83 -6.89 -36.30
C GLU A 407 17.84 -6.13 -37.62
N ARG A 408 17.38 -6.81 -38.66
CA ARG A 408 17.22 -6.23 -39.99
C ARG A 408 15.90 -5.46 -40.01
N ARG A 409 15.96 -4.16 -40.30
CA ARG A 409 14.83 -3.25 -40.19
C ARG A 409 14.87 -2.20 -41.29
N MET A 410 13.70 -1.79 -41.77
CA MET A 410 13.56 -0.65 -42.67
C MET A 410 13.73 0.63 -41.86
N LEU A 411 14.69 1.49 -42.20
CA LEU A 411 14.91 2.76 -41.49
C LEU A 411 14.98 3.91 -42.49
N SER A 412 14.60 5.11 -42.04
CA SER A 412 15.03 6.35 -42.68
C SER A 412 16.22 6.90 -41.93
N VAL A 413 17.30 7.18 -42.64
CA VAL A 413 18.59 7.60 -42.06
C VAL A 413 18.91 8.98 -42.58
N LEU A 414 19.25 9.89 -41.67
CA LEU A 414 19.63 11.26 -41.93
C LEU A 414 21.10 11.46 -41.56
N PHE A 415 21.85 12.05 -42.48
CA PHE A 415 23.14 12.67 -42.20
C PHE A 415 23.01 14.17 -42.47
N SER A 416 23.58 14.98 -41.58
CA SER A 416 23.68 16.43 -41.77
C SER A 416 25.10 16.92 -41.56
N ASP A 417 25.51 17.94 -42.31
CA ASP A 417 26.81 18.62 -42.17
C ASP A 417 26.63 20.15 -42.23
N VAL A 418 27.33 20.88 -41.35
CA VAL A 418 27.20 22.33 -41.19
C VAL A 418 28.35 23.05 -41.87
N ARG A 419 28.11 23.44 -43.11
CA ARG A 419 29.05 24.23 -43.90
C ARG A 419 29.28 25.61 -43.29
N GLY A 420 30.54 26.03 -43.28
CA GLY A 420 30.99 27.28 -42.68
C GLY A 420 31.39 27.14 -41.21
N PHE A 421 31.07 26.03 -40.53
CA PHE A 421 31.46 25.80 -39.15
C PHE A 421 32.99 25.66 -39.01
N THR A 422 33.66 24.88 -39.86
CA THR A 422 35.12 24.69 -39.81
C THR A 422 35.86 26.03 -39.91
N THR A 423 35.43 26.93 -40.79
CA THR A 423 36.03 28.26 -40.95
C THR A 423 35.86 29.11 -39.69
N ILE A 424 34.70 29.03 -39.03
CA ILE A 424 34.47 29.72 -37.76
C ILE A 424 35.33 29.09 -36.66
N ALA A 425 35.42 27.76 -36.61
CA ALA A 425 36.23 27.04 -35.64
C ALA A 425 37.72 27.39 -35.76
N GLU A 426 38.25 27.55 -36.98
CA GLU A 426 39.62 28.02 -37.21
C GLU A 426 39.84 29.45 -36.72
N THR A 427 38.83 30.32 -36.85
CA THR A 427 38.88 31.71 -36.36
C THR A 427 38.83 31.76 -34.83
N LEU A 428 38.18 30.77 -34.19
CA LEU A 428 37.99 30.66 -32.74
C LEU A 428 38.99 29.72 -32.06
N LYS A 429 40.02 29.24 -32.77
CA LYS A 429 40.97 28.24 -32.25
C LYS A 429 41.68 28.66 -30.96
N ASP A 430 41.85 29.97 -30.76
CA ASP A 430 42.54 30.56 -29.59
C ASP A 430 41.56 30.86 -28.43
N ASP A 431 40.25 30.59 -28.61
CA ASP A 431 39.19 30.72 -27.59
C ASP A 431 38.31 29.45 -27.53
N PRO A 432 38.77 28.40 -26.82
CA PRO A 432 38.07 27.11 -26.74
C PRO A 432 36.72 27.19 -26.02
N GLU A 433 36.53 28.18 -25.13
CA GLU A 433 35.26 28.39 -24.43
C GLU A 433 34.19 28.90 -25.41
N GLN A 434 34.54 29.86 -26.26
CA GLN A 434 33.64 30.38 -27.28
C GLN A 434 33.33 29.34 -28.37
N LEU A 435 34.31 28.53 -28.78
CA LEU A 435 34.09 27.41 -29.70
C LEU A 435 33.13 26.36 -29.12
N THR A 436 33.33 25.97 -27.86
CA THR A 436 32.45 25.02 -27.15
C THR A 436 31.03 25.59 -27.01
N GLY A 437 30.91 26.89 -26.70
CA GLY A 437 29.63 27.58 -26.66
C GLY A 437 28.89 27.57 -27.99
N LEU A 438 29.60 27.80 -29.10
CA LEU A 438 29.02 27.76 -30.44
C LEU A 438 28.55 26.35 -30.82
N ILE A 439 29.36 25.31 -30.55
CA ILE A 439 28.98 23.91 -30.79
C ILE A 439 27.69 23.58 -30.05
N ASN A 440 27.58 23.94 -28.76
CA ASN A 440 26.37 23.67 -27.99
C ASN A 440 25.15 24.45 -28.52
N ARG A 441 25.32 25.71 -28.92
CA ARG A 441 24.26 26.53 -29.55
C ARG A 441 23.80 25.98 -30.90
N LEU A 442 24.66 25.26 -31.59
CA LEU A 442 24.34 24.59 -32.86
C LEU A 442 23.69 23.22 -32.63
N LEU A 443 24.35 22.33 -31.88
CA LEU A 443 23.91 20.94 -31.73
C LEU A 443 22.66 20.80 -30.85
N THR A 444 22.45 21.64 -29.84
CA THR A 444 21.29 21.53 -28.94
C THR A 444 19.96 21.66 -29.70
N PRO A 445 19.66 22.78 -30.41
CA PRO A 445 18.38 22.91 -31.11
C PRO A 445 18.21 21.88 -32.23
N LEU A 446 19.30 21.46 -32.88
CA LEU A 446 19.23 20.41 -33.90
C LEU A 446 18.88 19.05 -33.31
N SER A 447 19.46 18.73 -32.15
CA SER A 447 19.17 17.48 -31.43
C SER A 447 17.74 17.45 -30.93
N ASP A 448 17.25 18.57 -30.39
CA ASP A 448 15.87 18.72 -29.95
C ASP A 448 14.90 18.49 -31.11
N VAL A 449 15.15 19.09 -32.28
CA VAL A 449 14.33 18.88 -33.48
C VAL A 449 14.30 17.40 -33.89
N VAL A 450 15.45 16.71 -33.91
CA VAL A 450 15.47 15.28 -34.25
C VAL A 450 14.62 14.46 -33.27
N MET A 451 14.75 14.72 -31.97
CA MET A 451 14.02 13.99 -30.92
C MET A 451 12.52 14.31 -30.92
N ASP A 452 12.14 15.58 -31.11
CA ASP A 452 10.74 16.03 -31.18
C ASP A 452 9.99 15.42 -32.38
N HIS A 453 10.71 15.08 -33.43
CA HIS A 453 10.21 14.36 -34.59
C HIS A 453 10.42 12.84 -34.50
N GLY A 454 10.65 12.27 -33.31
CA GLY A 454 10.72 10.81 -33.09
C GLY A 454 11.99 10.14 -33.59
N GLY A 455 13.03 10.91 -33.90
CA GLY A 455 14.32 10.39 -34.37
C GLY A 455 15.21 9.92 -33.22
N THR A 456 16.03 8.91 -33.49
CA THR A 456 17.10 8.46 -32.60
C THR A 456 18.44 8.99 -33.12
N ILE A 457 19.12 9.81 -32.32
CA ILE A 457 20.48 10.27 -32.63
C ILE A 457 21.45 9.12 -32.38
N ASP A 458 22.19 8.73 -33.43
CA ASP A 458 23.23 7.70 -33.32
C ASP A 458 24.51 8.31 -32.74
N LYS A 459 25.03 9.35 -33.40
CA LYS A 459 26.26 10.03 -32.96
C LYS A 459 26.39 11.44 -33.53
N TYR A 460 27.21 12.22 -32.84
CA TYR A 460 27.76 13.48 -33.32
C TYR A 460 29.12 13.22 -33.96
N MET A 461 29.38 13.79 -35.14
CA MET A 461 30.67 13.71 -35.83
C MET A 461 31.19 15.12 -36.09
N GLY A 462 31.72 15.77 -35.06
CA GLY A 462 32.03 17.19 -35.10
C GLY A 462 30.75 18.03 -35.09
N ASP A 463 30.52 18.76 -36.16
CA ASP A 463 29.32 19.56 -36.46
C ASP A 463 28.23 18.79 -37.22
N CYS A 464 28.49 17.52 -37.56
CA CYS A 464 27.54 16.63 -38.21
C CYS A 464 26.66 15.87 -37.21
N ILE A 465 25.40 15.60 -37.60
CA ILE A 465 24.48 14.73 -36.87
C ILE A 465 24.12 13.53 -37.75
N MET A 466 24.24 12.34 -37.17
CA MET A 466 23.68 11.11 -37.73
C MET A 466 22.48 10.68 -36.89
N ALA A 467 21.32 10.53 -37.54
CA ALA A 467 20.08 10.11 -36.89
C ALA A 467 19.31 9.11 -37.77
N PHE A 468 18.45 8.31 -37.14
CA PHE A 468 17.56 7.40 -37.84
C PHE A 468 16.19 7.31 -37.19
N TRP A 469 15.18 6.92 -37.98
CA TRP A 469 13.80 6.70 -37.57
C TRP A 469 13.39 5.24 -37.79
N ASN A 470 12.27 4.84 -37.18
CA ASN A 470 11.76 3.46 -37.14
C ASN A 470 12.58 2.48 -36.30
N ALA A 471 13.43 2.98 -35.40
CA ALA A 471 14.07 2.21 -34.35
C ALA A 471 14.41 3.12 -33.16
N PRO A 472 14.29 2.64 -31.90
CA PRO A 472 13.91 1.28 -31.48
C PRO A 472 12.40 0.99 -31.53
N LEU A 473 11.57 2.02 -31.71
CA LEU A 473 10.12 1.92 -31.82
C LEU A 473 9.69 1.91 -33.29
N ASP A 474 8.65 1.15 -33.60
CA ASP A 474 8.05 1.15 -34.93
C ASP A 474 7.36 2.49 -35.20
N ASP A 475 7.64 3.04 -36.37
CA ASP A 475 7.12 4.30 -36.88
C ASP A 475 6.78 4.13 -38.37
N PRO A 476 5.51 3.88 -38.73
CA PRO A 476 5.10 3.71 -40.12
C PRO A 476 5.36 4.94 -41.01
N GLU A 477 5.49 6.13 -40.42
CA GLU A 477 5.70 7.40 -41.12
C GLU A 477 7.15 7.90 -40.99
N HIS A 478 8.09 6.99 -40.69
CA HIS A 478 9.50 7.30 -40.41
C HIS A 478 10.19 8.18 -41.47
N ALA A 479 9.88 7.98 -42.75
CA ALA A 479 10.43 8.80 -43.83
C ALA A 479 9.88 10.24 -43.81
N LEU A 480 8.59 10.40 -43.50
CA LEU A 480 7.96 11.70 -43.38
C LEU A 480 8.50 12.46 -42.17
N HIS A 481 8.67 11.78 -41.04
CA HIS A 481 9.25 12.36 -39.83
C HIS A 481 10.70 12.81 -40.04
N ALA A 482 11.52 12.01 -40.73
CA ALA A 482 12.89 12.39 -41.09
C ALA A 482 12.94 13.66 -41.97
N VAL A 483 12.06 13.76 -42.97
CA VAL A 483 11.97 14.96 -43.84
C VAL A 483 11.48 16.18 -43.06
N LYS A 484 10.44 16.04 -42.22
CA LYS A 484 9.97 17.12 -41.34
C LYS A 484 11.08 17.62 -40.41
N ALA A 485 11.82 16.69 -39.81
CA ALA A 485 12.97 17.02 -38.96
C ALA A 485 14.03 17.81 -39.75
N SER A 486 14.39 17.38 -40.96
CA SER A 486 15.34 18.11 -41.79
C SER A 486 14.90 19.54 -42.11
N LEU A 487 13.64 19.74 -42.47
CA LEU A 487 13.10 21.09 -42.74
C LEU A 487 13.12 21.96 -41.48
N ALA A 488 12.77 21.40 -40.32
CA ALA A 488 12.83 22.09 -39.04
C ALA A 488 14.28 22.39 -38.60
N MET A 489 15.24 21.50 -38.88
CA MET A 489 16.67 21.73 -38.64
C MET A 489 17.19 22.91 -39.47
N GLN A 490 16.77 23.02 -40.73
CA GLN A 490 17.12 24.16 -41.58
C GLN A 490 16.54 25.48 -41.03
N ALA A 491 15.32 25.46 -40.51
CA ALA A 491 14.72 26.61 -39.84
C ALA A 491 15.47 26.99 -38.55
N ALA A 492 15.90 26.01 -37.75
CA ALA A 492 16.70 26.23 -36.54
C ALA A 492 18.03 26.92 -36.86
N ILE A 493 18.72 26.51 -37.93
CA ILE A 493 19.97 27.15 -38.38
C ILE A 493 19.73 28.55 -38.89
N SER A 494 18.63 28.77 -39.62
CA SER A 494 18.23 30.11 -40.05
C SER A 494 17.98 31.04 -38.86
N ASN A 495 17.43 30.51 -37.75
CA ASN A 495 17.26 31.27 -36.51
C ASN A 495 18.61 31.61 -35.87
N LEU A 496 19.51 30.62 -35.77
CA LEU A 496 20.87 30.82 -35.24
C LEU A 496 21.66 31.83 -36.06
N ASN A 497 21.59 31.78 -37.39
CA ASN A 497 22.23 32.78 -38.25
C ASN A 497 21.75 34.19 -37.97
N ARG A 498 20.45 34.41 -37.76
CA ARG A 498 19.91 35.74 -37.39
C ARG A 498 20.44 36.22 -36.04
N GLU A 499 20.67 35.33 -35.09
CA GLU A 499 21.30 35.68 -33.81
C GLU A 499 22.78 36.06 -34.00
N LEU A 500 23.54 35.23 -34.72
CA LEU A 500 24.94 35.46 -35.01
C LEU A 500 25.15 36.75 -35.81
N GLU A 501 24.25 37.07 -36.73
CA GLU A 501 24.25 38.34 -37.48
C GLU A 501 24.08 39.56 -36.56
N ARG A 502 23.14 39.48 -35.60
CA ARG A 502 22.95 40.56 -34.61
C ARG A 502 24.17 40.73 -33.71
N GLU A 503 24.77 39.62 -33.28
CA GLU A 503 26.00 39.63 -32.46
C GLU A 503 27.19 40.22 -33.23
N ALA A 504 27.37 39.83 -34.49
CA ALA A 504 28.41 40.35 -35.36
C ALA A 504 28.23 41.85 -35.62
N ALA A 505 27.00 42.31 -35.88
CA ALA A 505 26.68 43.72 -36.05
C ALA A 505 27.00 44.55 -34.80
N ALA A 506 26.68 44.03 -33.60
CA ALA A 506 26.99 44.69 -32.34
C ALA A 506 28.52 44.79 -32.07
N ARG A 507 29.31 43.87 -32.63
CA ARG A 507 30.78 43.84 -32.49
C ARG A 507 31.52 44.47 -33.68
N GLY A 508 30.80 45.01 -34.68
CA GLY A 508 31.40 45.59 -35.89
C GLY A 508 32.09 44.57 -36.81
N GLY A 509 31.77 43.28 -36.67
CA GLY A 509 32.35 42.18 -37.46
C GLY A 509 31.49 41.77 -38.65
N LYS A 510 32.08 41.01 -39.58
CA LYS A 510 31.32 40.35 -40.66
C LYS A 510 30.60 39.10 -40.09
N PRO A 511 29.32 38.89 -40.38
CA PRO A 511 28.62 37.68 -39.94
C PRO A 511 29.12 36.46 -40.71
N HIS A 512 29.37 35.38 -39.99
CA HIS A 512 29.57 34.07 -40.61
C HIS A 512 28.20 33.40 -40.77
N VAL A 513 27.87 32.98 -42.00
CA VAL A 513 26.60 32.31 -42.30
C VAL A 513 26.82 30.81 -42.32
N LEU A 514 26.13 30.10 -41.43
CA LEU A 514 26.09 28.65 -41.40
C LEU A 514 25.09 28.13 -42.44
N LYS A 515 25.47 27.11 -43.22
CA LYS A 515 24.57 26.41 -44.14
C LYS A 515 24.55 24.93 -43.79
N MET A 516 23.43 24.26 -44.03
CA MET A 516 23.29 22.84 -43.73
C MET A 516 23.09 22.05 -45.02
N GLY A 517 23.89 21.00 -45.18
CA GLY A 517 23.59 19.91 -46.10
C GLY A 517 22.92 18.78 -45.34
N VAL A 518 21.86 18.20 -45.90
CA VAL A 518 21.17 17.04 -45.34
C VAL A 518 20.98 15.99 -46.42
N GLY A 519 21.35 14.76 -46.12
CA GLY A 519 21.07 13.57 -46.94
C GLY A 519 20.16 12.61 -46.19
N ILE A 520 19.04 12.23 -46.81
CA ILE A 520 18.11 11.26 -46.23
C ILE A 520 17.89 10.09 -47.19
N ASN A 521 18.14 8.88 -46.72
CA ASN A 521 17.82 7.67 -47.47
C ASN A 521 16.99 6.71 -46.64
N THR A 522 16.09 5.99 -47.30
CA THR A 522 15.24 4.97 -46.70
C THR A 522 15.59 3.62 -47.27
N GLY A 523 15.79 2.63 -46.42
CA GLY A 523 16.11 1.28 -46.85
C GLY A 523 16.37 0.32 -45.71
N GLU A 524 16.52 -0.96 -46.07
CA GLU A 524 16.83 -2.01 -45.12
C GLU A 524 18.24 -1.83 -44.54
N CYS A 525 18.34 -1.84 -43.21
CA CYS A 525 19.56 -1.67 -42.43
C CYS A 525 19.59 -2.73 -41.31
N ILE A 526 20.76 -2.97 -40.73
CA ILE A 526 20.90 -3.73 -39.48
C ILE A 526 21.00 -2.70 -38.35
N VAL A 527 20.07 -2.73 -37.38
CA VAL A 527 20.07 -1.84 -36.22
C VAL A 527 20.19 -2.62 -34.92
N GLY A 528 21.00 -2.13 -34.00
CA GLY A 528 21.18 -2.75 -32.70
C GLY A 528 22.42 -2.25 -31.97
N ASN A 529 22.85 -3.01 -30.96
CA ASN A 529 24.06 -2.68 -30.20
C ASN A 529 25.29 -3.10 -31.00
N MET A 530 26.01 -2.11 -31.53
CA MET A 530 27.19 -2.29 -32.38
C MET A 530 28.46 -1.87 -31.64
N GLY A 531 29.54 -2.66 -31.76
CA GLY A 531 30.84 -2.36 -31.17
C GLY A 531 31.52 -3.58 -30.56
N SER A 532 32.22 -3.36 -29.46
CA SER A 532 32.92 -4.40 -28.70
C SER A 532 32.12 -4.82 -27.46
N THR A 533 32.50 -5.94 -26.85
CA THR A 533 31.92 -6.40 -25.57
C THR A 533 32.13 -5.43 -24.41
N ARG A 534 33.07 -4.48 -24.53
CA ARG A 534 33.36 -3.46 -23.52
C ARG A 534 32.75 -2.09 -23.82
N ARG A 535 32.43 -1.81 -25.08
CA ARG A 535 31.89 -0.53 -25.54
C ARG A 535 31.11 -0.77 -26.82
N PHE A 536 29.81 -0.51 -26.76
CA PHE A 536 28.90 -0.61 -27.88
C PHE A 536 27.90 0.55 -27.82
N ASP A 537 27.46 0.99 -28.98
CA ASP A 537 26.48 2.06 -29.16
C ASP A 537 25.28 1.48 -29.93
N TYR A 538 24.07 1.97 -29.65
CA TYR A 538 22.88 1.57 -30.40
C TYR A 538 22.86 2.32 -31.74
N SER A 539 23.22 1.63 -32.82
CA SER A 539 23.55 2.22 -34.11
C SER A 539 22.98 1.37 -35.26
N CYS A 540 22.96 1.93 -36.47
CA CYS A 540 22.54 1.23 -37.68
C CYS A 540 23.69 1.11 -38.70
N LEU A 541 23.70 0.00 -39.44
CA LEU A 541 24.71 -0.32 -40.45
C LEU A 541 24.03 -0.85 -41.71
N GLY A 542 24.57 -0.51 -42.87
CA GLY A 542 24.12 -1.05 -44.16
C GLY A 542 24.39 -0.10 -45.32
N ASP A 543 24.19 -0.61 -46.53
CA ASP A 543 24.34 0.19 -47.75
C ASP A 543 23.43 1.43 -47.76
N SER A 544 22.22 1.31 -47.20
CA SER A 544 21.26 2.40 -47.10
C SER A 544 21.76 3.56 -46.22
N VAL A 545 22.52 3.25 -45.16
CA VAL A 545 23.20 4.23 -44.28
C VAL A 545 24.28 4.96 -45.06
N ASN A 546 25.12 4.20 -45.79
CA ASN A 546 26.20 4.76 -46.61
C ASN A 546 25.67 5.66 -47.74
N LEU A 547 24.50 5.34 -48.31
CA LEU A 547 23.85 6.18 -49.30
C LEU A 547 23.43 7.53 -48.70
N ALA A 548 22.79 7.54 -47.52
CA ALA A 548 22.39 8.78 -46.85
C ALA A 548 23.58 9.73 -46.61
N SER A 549 24.70 9.22 -46.09
CA SER A 549 25.93 10.00 -45.89
C SER A 549 26.49 10.60 -47.19
N ARG A 550 26.36 9.89 -48.32
CA ARG A 550 26.81 10.39 -49.62
C ARG A 550 25.87 11.42 -50.22
N LEU A 551 24.56 11.26 -50.02
CA LEU A 551 23.56 12.25 -50.42
C LEU A 551 23.83 13.57 -49.69
N GLU A 552 24.14 13.51 -48.39
CA GLU A 552 24.54 14.70 -47.64
C GLU A 552 25.74 15.38 -48.34
N GLY A 553 26.86 14.67 -48.51
CA GLY A 553 28.07 15.24 -49.09
C GLY A 553 27.93 15.72 -50.53
N ALA A 554 26.99 15.14 -51.30
CA ALA A 554 26.68 15.53 -52.67
C ALA A 554 25.77 16.76 -52.77
N SER A 555 24.98 17.08 -51.73
CA SER A 555 23.97 18.16 -51.80
C SER A 555 24.55 19.52 -52.21
N LYS A 556 25.81 19.80 -51.87
CA LYS A 556 26.52 21.01 -52.32
C LYS A 556 26.68 21.11 -53.83
N ASN A 557 26.90 19.98 -54.50
CA ASN A 557 27.10 19.91 -55.95
C ASN A 557 25.79 20.19 -56.71
N TYR A 558 24.66 20.14 -56.00
CA TYR A 558 23.34 20.41 -56.56
C TYR A 558 22.77 21.76 -56.12
N GLY A 559 23.48 22.52 -55.28
CA GLY A 559 23.01 23.81 -54.79
C GLY A 559 21.80 23.74 -53.85
N VAL A 560 21.44 22.55 -53.36
CA VAL A 560 20.29 22.33 -52.48
C VAL A 560 20.72 21.96 -51.06
N ALA A 561 19.85 22.22 -50.08
CA ALA A 561 20.10 21.89 -48.68
C ALA A 561 19.70 20.45 -48.31
N LEU A 562 18.80 19.81 -49.08
CA LEU A 562 18.28 18.48 -48.81
C LEU A 562 18.37 17.61 -50.06
N LEU A 563 18.97 16.43 -49.93
CA LEU A 563 18.90 15.36 -50.91
C LEU A 563 18.22 14.12 -50.34
N LEU A 564 17.32 13.56 -51.12
CA LEU A 564 16.54 12.35 -50.81
C LEU A 564 16.93 11.22 -51.76
N GLY A 565 17.07 10.02 -51.20
CA GLY A 565 17.05 8.79 -51.99
C GLY A 565 15.66 8.50 -52.55
N GLU A 566 15.61 7.72 -53.62
CA GLU A 566 14.39 7.32 -54.34
C GLU A 566 13.27 6.85 -53.43
N GLU A 567 13.57 5.91 -52.52
CA GLU A 567 12.56 5.34 -51.63
C GLU A 567 12.03 6.37 -50.63
N THR A 568 12.88 7.26 -50.11
CA THR A 568 12.44 8.36 -49.26
C THR A 568 11.49 9.29 -50.04
N ALA A 569 11.87 9.66 -51.27
CA ALA A 569 11.07 10.53 -52.12
C ALA A 569 9.69 9.91 -52.41
N ARG A 570 9.64 8.61 -52.73
CA ARG A 570 8.41 7.86 -52.96
C ARG A 570 7.48 7.89 -51.74
N LEU A 571 8.03 7.68 -50.53
CA LEU A 571 7.25 7.64 -49.29
C LEU A 571 6.72 9.01 -48.87
N VAL A 572 7.38 10.11 -49.24
CA VAL A 572 6.96 11.47 -48.86
C VAL A 572 6.19 12.23 -49.94
N ALA A 573 6.14 11.71 -51.18
CA ALA A 573 5.48 12.35 -52.32
C ALA A 573 3.99 12.64 -52.11
N GLY A 574 3.32 11.94 -51.18
CA GLY A 574 1.92 12.22 -50.82
C GLY A 574 1.74 13.47 -49.94
N THR A 575 2.80 13.98 -49.32
CA THR A 575 2.76 15.15 -48.43
C THR A 575 3.61 16.31 -48.94
N TYR A 576 4.74 16.02 -49.59
CA TYR A 576 5.67 17.00 -50.12
C TYR A 576 5.81 16.87 -51.62
N THR A 577 5.95 18.00 -52.31
CA THR A 577 6.34 18.03 -53.71
C THR A 577 7.81 17.66 -53.84
N VAL A 578 8.12 16.62 -54.60
CA VAL A 578 9.48 16.11 -54.82
C VAL A 578 9.92 16.34 -56.27
N ALA A 579 11.18 16.73 -56.45
CA ALA A 579 11.79 17.00 -57.75
C ALA A 579 13.06 16.14 -57.93
N GLU A 580 13.20 15.46 -59.07
CA GLU A 580 14.40 14.67 -59.40
C GLU A 580 15.52 15.60 -59.85
N LEU A 581 16.72 15.47 -59.29
CA LEU A 581 17.85 16.32 -59.67
C LEU A 581 18.86 15.60 -60.55
N ASP A 582 19.11 14.31 -60.28
CA ASP A 582 20.12 13.57 -61.02
C ASP A 582 20.05 12.07 -60.78
N ARG A 583 20.92 11.33 -61.48
CA ARG A 583 21.23 9.94 -61.19
C ARG A 583 22.69 9.82 -60.79
N ILE A 584 22.93 9.49 -59.52
CA ILE A 584 24.29 9.31 -59.00
C ILE A 584 24.69 7.84 -59.02
N ILE A 585 25.93 7.57 -59.47
CA ILE A 585 26.55 6.25 -59.31
C ILE A 585 27.32 6.24 -58.00
N VAL A 586 26.84 5.44 -57.06
CA VAL A 586 27.51 5.27 -55.77
C VAL A 586 28.73 4.37 -55.98
N LYS A 587 29.90 4.76 -55.48
CA LYS A 587 31.12 3.93 -55.50
C LYS A 587 30.82 2.56 -54.87
N GLY A 588 30.83 1.50 -55.68
CA GLY A 588 30.48 0.13 -55.28
C GLY A 588 29.16 -0.39 -55.87
N ARG A 589 28.36 0.44 -56.54
CA ARG A 589 27.16 0.05 -57.30
C ARG A 589 27.35 0.36 -58.79
N THR A 590 26.78 -0.49 -59.63
CA THR A 590 26.78 -0.34 -61.10
C THR A 590 25.52 0.33 -61.64
N VAL A 591 24.45 0.39 -60.84
CA VAL A 591 23.17 1.00 -61.23
C VAL A 591 23.11 2.44 -60.72
N PRO A 592 22.89 3.44 -61.61
CA PRO A 592 22.64 4.82 -61.21
C PRO A 592 21.36 4.91 -60.36
N SER A 593 21.43 5.57 -59.20
CA SER A 593 20.26 5.81 -58.34
C SER A 593 19.78 7.25 -58.50
N PRO A 594 18.49 7.48 -58.77
CA PRO A 594 17.95 8.83 -58.85
C PRO A 594 17.96 9.49 -57.47
N VAL A 595 18.26 10.79 -57.47
CA VAL A 595 18.27 11.64 -56.27
C VAL A 595 17.25 12.75 -56.42
N TYR A 596 16.59 13.07 -55.32
CA TYR A 596 15.48 14.01 -55.28
C TYR A 596 15.72 15.11 -54.25
N THR A 597 14.96 16.18 -54.35
CA THR A 597 14.81 17.18 -53.28
C THR A 597 13.33 17.47 -53.05
N VAL A 598 13.02 18.12 -51.92
CA VAL A 598 11.72 18.71 -51.65
C VAL A 598 11.69 20.14 -52.20
N VAL A 599 10.56 20.54 -52.77
CA VAL A 599 10.25 21.92 -53.15
C VAL A 599 8.94 22.37 -52.49
N HIS A 600 8.90 23.58 -51.94
CA HIS A 600 7.73 24.08 -51.21
C HIS A 600 6.67 24.65 -52.14
N LYS A 601 7.09 25.31 -53.22
CA LYS A 601 6.20 25.90 -54.22
C LYS A 601 6.65 25.55 -55.63
N ALA A 602 5.89 24.69 -56.29
CA ALA A 602 5.98 24.45 -57.72
C ALA A 602 4.61 24.08 -58.26
N GLU A 603 4.16 24.76 -59.31
CA GLU A 603 2.92 24.38 -60.01
C GLU A 603 3.12 23.08 -60.81
N ALA A 604 2.04 22.36 -61.11
CA ALA A 604 2.11 21.10 -61.84
C ALA A 604 2.77 21.25 -63.21
N GLU A 605 2.56 22.39 -63.90
CA GLU A 605 3.20 22.69 -65.18
C GLU A 605 4.71 22.87 -65.03
N ALA A 606 5.16 23.59 -63.99
CA ALA A 606 6.58 23.80 -63.71
C ALA A 606 7.30 22.48 -63.37
N LEU A 607 6.64 21.58 -62.63
CA LEU A 607 7.17 20.24 -62.33
C LEU A 607 7.27 19.37 -63.58
N ALA A 608 6.26 19.40 -64.46
CA ALA A 608 6.31 18.69 -65.73
C ALA A 608 7.44 19.21 -66.63
N ALA A 609 7.62 20.53 -66.68
CA ALA A 609 8.74 21.16 -67.38
C ALA A 609 10.09 20.78 -66.78
N HIS A 610 10.20 20.70 -65.44
CA HIS A 610 11.39 20.22 -64.77
C HIS A 610 11.69 18.75 -65.08
N GLN A 611 10.68 17.88 -65.12
CA GLN A 611 10.85 16.48 -65.52
C GLN A 611 11.35 16.36 -66.98
N ALA A 612 10.81 17.17 -67.89
CA ALA A 612 11.29 17.24 -69.26
C ALA A 612 12.75 17.73 -69.35
N PHE A 613 13.12 18.73 -68.52
CA PHE A 613 14.50 19.21 -68.40
C PHE A 613 15.45 18.10 -67.93
N ILE A 614 15.06 17.32 -66.92
CA ILE A 614 15.87 16.18 -66.44
C ILE A 614 15.99 15.09 -67.52
N ALA A 615 14.92 14.80 -68.26
CA ALA A 615 14.96 13.86 -69.38
C ALA A 615 15.92 14.35 -70.49
N ALA A 616 15.89 15.64 -70.82
CA ALA A 616 16.81 16.26 -71.77
C ALA A 616 18.27 16.22 -71.28
N LYS A 617 18.49 16.45 -69.98
CA LYS A 617 19.80 16.28 -69.33
C LYS A 617 20.35 14.86 -69.52
N TYR A 618 19.53 13.84 -69.25
CA TYR A 618 19.97 12.45 -69.42
C TYR A 618 20.15 12.04 -70.88
N ALA A 619 19.41 12.67 -71.80
CA ALA A 619 19.56 12.45 -73.24
C ALA A 619 20.78 13.18 -73.83
N GLY A 620 21.43 14.08 -73.08
CA GLY A 620 22.54 14.91 -73.58
C GLY A 620 22.09 15.94 -74.62
N THR A 621 20.84 16.41 -74.56
CA THR A 621 20.26 17.35 -75.53
C THR A 621 20.12 18.78 -74.99
N LEU A 622 20.60 19.05 -73.78
CA LEU A 622 20.58 20.39 -73.19
C LEU A 622 21.76 21.21 -73.71
N VAL A 623 21.48 22.45 -74.11
CA VAL A 623 22.51 23.44 -74.48
C VAL A 623 22.51 24.60 -73.48
N PRO A 624 23.65 25.25 -73.19
CA PRO A 624 23.72 26.36 -72.22
C PRO A 624 22.78 27.54 -72.52
N SER A 625 22.39 27.71 -73.78
CA SER A 625 21.48 28.76 -74.27
C SER A 625 19.99 28.40 -74.20
N ASP A 626 19.63 27.22 -73.68
CA ASP A 626 18.25 26.77 -73.60
C ASP A 626 17.42 27.70 -72.68
N PRO A 627 16.31 28.30 -73.17
CA PRO A 627 15.45 29.17 -72.36
C PRO A 627 14.82 28.45 -71.15
N ALA A 628 14.79 27.11 -71.14
CA ALA A 628 14.31 26.32 -70.02
C ALA A 628 15.04 26.64 -68.71
N PHE A 629 16.34 26.98 -68.75
CA PHE A 629 17.08 27.28 -67.53
C PHE A 629 16.57 28.55 -66.83
N ASP A 630 16.30 29.63 -67.58
CA ASP A 630 15.82 30.90 -67.01
C ASP A 630 14.36 30.79 -66.59
N ARG A 631 13.52 30.12 -67.41
CA ARG A 631 12.11 29.88 -67.09
C ARG A 631 11.97 29.04 -65.82
N LEU A 632 12.66 27.91 -65.72
CA LEU A 632 12.58 27.03 -64.57
C LEU A 632 13.19 27.64 -63.30
N ALA A 633 14.23 28.47 -63.44
CA ALA A 633 14.77 29.22 -62.29
C ALA A 633 13.78 30.26 -61.74
N ALA A 634 12.91 30.82 -62.58
CA ALA A 634 11.82 31.69 -62.14
C ALA A 634 10.65 30.88 -61.55
N ASP A 635 10.22 29.83 -62.25
CA ASP A 635 9.04 29.02 -61.90
C ASP A 635 9.29 28.15 -60.64
N ILE A 636 10.52 27.69 -60.42
CA ILE A 636 10.95 26.93 -59.24
C ILE A 636 12.21 27.59 -58.64
N SER A 637 12.01 28.75 -58.01
CA SER A 637 13.11 29.55 -57.43
C SER A 637 14.01 28.77 -56.45
N GLU A 638 13.48 27.78 -55.75
CA GLU A 638 14.25 26.90 -54.85
C GLU A 638 15.32 26.07 -55.59
N LEU A 639 15.16 25.85 -56.90
CA LEU A 639 16.09 25.13 -57.77
C LEU A 639 16.93 26.06 -58.66
N ALA A 640 16.83 27.39 -58.52
CA ALA A 640 17.61 28.32 -59.34
C ALA A 640 19.14 28.06 -59.26
N GLY A 641 19.64 27.75 -58.06
CA GLY A 641 21.04 27.37 -57.85
C GLY A 641 21.42 26.06 -58.55
N TYR A 642 20.52 25.08 -58.56
CA TYR A 642 20.71 23.82 -59.29
C TYR A 642 20.84 24.07 -60.80
N TYR A 643 19.92 24.85 -61.39
CA TYR A 643 19.95 25.16 -62.81
C TYR A 643 21.20 25.93 -63.23
N ALA A 644 21.68 26.86 -62.38
CA ALA A 644 22.92 27.57 -62.63
C ALA A 644 24.13 26.61 -62.66
N ILE A 645 24.22 25.68 -61.71
CA ILE A 645 25.30 24.69 -61.67
C ILE A 645 25.26 23.77 -62.90
N VAL A 646 24.07 23.31 -63.31
CA VAL A 646 23.94 22.48 -64.51
C VAL A 646 24.36 23.26 -65.77
N ARG A 647 23.98 24.54 -65.87
CA ARG A 647 24.36 25.40 -67.00
C ARG A 647 25.88 25.60 -67.06
N GLU A 648 26.50 25.87 -65.91
CA GLU A 648 27.95 26.04 -65.80
C GLU A 648 28.72 24.77 -66.19
N ALA A 649 28.25 23.60 -65.72
CA ALA A 649 28.85 22.31 -66.08
C ALA A 649 28.81 22.03 -67.61
N LEU A 650 27.73 22.42 -68.29
CA LEU A 650 27.65 22.29 -69.75
C LEU A 650 28.65 23.21 -70.46
N VAL A 651 28.79 24.47 -70.00
CA VAL A 651 29.78 25.43 -70.54
C VAL A 651 31.21 24.92 -70.36
N GLU A 652 31.54 24.33 -69.20
CA GLU A 652 32.86 23.78 -68.94
C GLU A 652 33.16 22.51 -69.76
N SER A 653 32.13 21.76 -70.17
CA SER A 653 32.27 20.52 -70.94
C SER A 653 32.54 20.72 -72.45
N GLY A 654 32.43 21.95 -72.97
CA GLY A 654 32.76 22.29 -74.36
C GLY A 654 31.74 21.80 -75.41
N GLU A 655 30.52 21.46 -74.98
CA GLU A 655 29.39 21.15 -75.87
C GLU A 655 28.75 22.46 -76.37
N GLU A 656 29.30 23.02 -77.47
CA GLU A 656 28.63 24.08 -78.27
C GLU A 656 27.56 23.51 -79.21
#